data_AF-A0A353GT89-F1
#
_entry.id   AF-A0A353GT89-F1
#
_cell.length_a   1.000
_cell.length_b   1.000
_cell.length_c   1.000
_cell.angle_alpha   90.00
_cell.angle_beta   90.00
_cell.angle_gamma   90.00
#
_symmetry.space_group_name_H-M   'P 1'
#
loop_
_entity.id
_entity.type
_entity.pdbx_description
1 polymer ?
#
loop_
_entity_poly.entity_id
_entity_poly.type
_entity_poly.pdbx_seq_one_letter_code
_entity_poly.pdbx_strand_id
1 'polypeptide(L)'
;MADSSNGSSGLTSTGGANGLALVGMNSGIDTAGTIKKIMKYDRKPLDRTNQQIQTLQWKEEAYRVQNTALSSMRDMVFNLKMETAYNIRNVSSSDTQVADATVAPNAVNGSYAIKVNKLATYSSNSSTDGPKATKKGVFLSSVVTASTKSSITIDRTHHSLNLTVDGAEVAVDLSKLSGTYTAGNRGGRSLEHLAGAMEGRIKKAFHKAGYDDMGVKVKVTSANQLEFYTDDGLTHNISLRNAGSNTVLSELGFKDGASISSIDTSQSLYNLRDQFTNAKSYFTDKSSPTDMINFAINGQTFQFTNNDSLDTIIKRINSTEAAGVNVYFDQNSDKLMFTATQSGDYNHGRPGIVISGTDGVLNKLFKMDQANSMVGENADFVVNGAPFNQASNSIAMNGVTLKLTGTGSATVSVASDTKEVVKMIDDFVKAYNKTLIGMNEQIAQNRPTKGGQHYEPLTDDQKAEMSEEQIKKWEGLAQQGLLNNDSILMSTVTTLRGQMSRVVYTPITLAGGHLTEATSFTPTANQITFTLGDQTKQITLDPKIYSGNDLKSILQGKVNDAFGINRIQVGLSDNKISFTSQNINMTVSSGTQNDALSKLGFISGDSVKPSFNNLSQIGIATGDYSENGRLHLDTNKLNNALETDPEGVMRLLTNTRGVDALSSNASDKFKANQLTADSKGVFTSFYETLGTQVRKFTDQAGLPGGGDSNSKIGKEIIKDNNYINTLQKRFDATEQRLWKTFNNMEKSMGQLGNQASMLQSMGMG
;
A
#
# COMPACT_ATOMS: atom_id res chain seq x y z
N MET A 1 -5.85 -14.63 -19.15
CA MET A 1 -7.31 -14.71 -19.30
C MET A 1 -7.76 -13.51 -20.12
N ALA A 2 -7.87 -13.70 -21.43
CA ALA A 2 -8.59 -12.81 -22.33
C ALA A 2 -9.36 -13.76 -23.25
N ASP A 3 -10.66 -13.65 -23.13
CA ASP A 3 -11.69 -14.34 -23.87
C ASP A 3 -11.54 -14.05 -25.37
N SER A 4 -10.84 -14.93 -26.08
CA SER A 4 -11.00 -15.04 -27.53
C SER A 4 -11.99 -16.16 -27.78
N SER A 5 -13.26 -15.77 -27.86
CA SER A 5 -14.35 -16.48 -28.50
C SER A 5 -13.97 -16.81 -29.94
N ASN A 6 -13.13 -17.83 -30.08
CA ASN A 6 -12.86 -18.43 -31.37
C ASN A 6 -14.09 -19.27 -31.67
N GLY A 7 -14.85 -18.81 -32.66
CA GLY A 7 -16.07 -19.43 -33.13
C GLY A 7 -15.85 -20.93 -33.26
N SER A 8 -16.47 -21.66 -32.35
CA SER A 8 -16.91 -23.02 -32.57
C SER A 8 -17.80 -23.00 -33.80
N SER A 9 -17.18 -23.09 -34.98
CA SER A 9 -17.80 -23.62 -36.18
C SER A 9 -18.02 -25.10 -35.93
N GLY A 10 -18.94 -25.40 -35.02
CA GLY A 10 -19.59 -26.67 -34.99
C GLY A 10 -20.22 -26.82 -36.37
N LEU A 11 -19.66 -27.72 -37.17
CA LEU A 11 -20.43 -28.35 -38.24
C LEU A 11 -21.49 -29.21 -37.55
N THR A 12 -22.53 -28.55 -37.02
CA THR A 12 -23.85 -29.14 -36.95
C THR A 12 -24.35 -29.19 -38.38
N SER A 13 -24.04 -30.28 -39.09
CA SER A 13 -24.81 -30.65 -40.28
C SER A 13 -26.17 -31.14 -39.79
N THR A 14 -27.04 -30.22 -39.40
CA THR A 14 -28.46 -30.49 -39.29
C THR A 14 -29.03 -30.63 -40.69
N GLY A 15 -29.38 -31.87 -41.04
CA GLY A 15 -30.61 -32.18 -41.77
C GLY A 15 -30.85 -31.43 -43.06
N GLY A 16 -30.12 -31.83 -44.11
CA GLY A 16 -30.52 -31.64 -45.50
C GLY A 16 -30.52 -33.00 -46.20
N ALA A 17 -31.43 -33.88 -45.78
CA ALA A 17 -31.72 -35.11 -46.48
C ALA A 17 -32.20 -34.77 -47.90
N ASN A 18 -31.35 -34.99 -48.90
CA ASN A 18 -31.69 -35.39 -50.28
C ASN A 18 -30.40 -35.42 -51.12
N GLY A 19 -29.76 -36.61 -51.21
CA GLY A 19 -28.74 -36.88 -52.22
C GLY A 19 -27.51 -37.69 -51.79
N LEU A 20 -27.29 -37.92 -50.48
CA LEU A 20 -26.07 -38.57 -49.96
C LEU A 20 -26.18 -40.07 -49.68
N ALA A 21 -27.33 -40.68 -49.98
CA ALA A 21 -27.56 -42.11 -49.78
C ALA A 21 -27.72 -42.81 -51.13
N LEU A 22 -26.62 -43.00 -51.86
CA LEU A 22 -26.47 -43.95 -52.99
C LEU A 22 -25.02 -44.00 -53.50
N VAL A 23 -24.03 -43.81 -52.62
CA VAL A 23 -22.60 -43.87 -52.99
C VAL A 23 -21.97 -45.13 -52.40
N GLY A 24 -21.46 -46.02 -53.26
CA GLY A 24 -20.82 -47.29 -52.93
C GLY A 24 -21.70 -48.53 -53.11
N MET A 25 -23.02 -48.39 -53.26
CA MET A 25 -23.94 -49.53 -53.44
C MET A 25 -23.95 -50.08 -54.86
N ASN A 26 -23.61 -49.28 -55.87
CA ASN A 26 -23.74 -49.69 -57.27
C ASN A 26 -22.45 -50.33 -57.85
N SER A 27 -21.28 -50.08 -57.25
CA SER A 27 -19.98 -50.59 -57.71
C SER A 27 -19.27 -51.52 -56.72
N GLY A 28 -19.71 -51.57 -55.45
CA GLY A 28 -19.04 -52.33 -54.38
C GLY A 28 -17.71 -51.72 -53.90
N ILE A 29 -17.37 -50.50 -54.34
CA ILE A 29 -16.12 -49.82 -53.99
C ILE A 29 -16.35 -48.88 -52.80
N ASP A 30 -15.51 -48.99 -51.77
CA ASP A 30 -15.48 -48.07 -50.62
C ASP A 30 -14.87 -46.71 -51.02
N THR A 31 -15.69 -45.90 -51.68
CA THR A 31 -15.34 -44.54 -52.12
C THR A 31 -14.98 -43.65 -50.93
N ALA A 32 -15.74 -43.71 -49.84
CA ALA A 32 -15.53 -42.87 -48.66
C ALA A 32 -14.20 -43.19 -47.97
N GLY A 33 -13.89 -44.47 -47.77
CA GLY A 33 -12.61 -44.90 -47.21
C GLY A 33 -11.42 -44.62 -48.12
N THR A 34 -11.60 -44.68 -49.45
CA THR A 34 -10.55 -44.33 -50.42
C THR A 34 -10.25 -42.83 -50.42
N ILE A 35 -11.29 -41.97 -50.44
CA ILE A 35 -11.13 -40.52 -50.32
C ILE A 35 -10.45 -40.19 -48.99
N LYS A 36 -10.87 -40.79 -47.88
CA LYS A 36 -10.25 -40.58 -46.56
C LYS A 36 -8.76 -40.95 -46.54
N LYS A 37 -8.37 -42.06 -47.18
CA LYS A 37 -6.94 -42.46 -47.31
C LYS A 37 -6.13 -41.47 -48.14
N ILE A 38 -6.68 -40.97 -49.25
CA ILE A 38 -6.03 -39.95 -50.09
C ILE A 38 -5.88 -38.65 -49.30
N MET A 39 -6.96 -38.19 -48.66
CA MET A 39 -6.96 -36.98 -47.85
C MET A 39 -6.00 -37.07 -46.66
N LYS A 40 -5.83 -38.24 -46.05
CA LYS A 40 -4.83 -38.44 -44.98
C LYS A 40 -3.40 -38.22 -45.46
N TYR A 41 -3.05 -38.67 -46.66
CA TYR A 41 -1.74 -38.43 -47.23
C TYR A 41 -1.54 -36.95 -47.59
N ASP A 42 -2.56 -36.37 -48.21
CA ASP A 42 -2.54 -34.97 -48.64
C ASP A 42 -2.42 -34.03 -47.44
N ARG A 43 -3.06 -34.32 -46.29
CA ARG A 43 -3.01 -33.49 -45.06
C ARG A 43 -1.63 -33.41 -44.37
N LYS A 44 -0.65 -34.25 -44.71
CA LYS A 44 0.68 -34.25 -44.04
C LYS A 44 1.36 -32.88 -43.90
N PRO A 45 1.37 -31.99 -44.94
CA PRO A 45 1.94 -30.66 -44.80
C PRO A 45 1.18 -29.76 -43.82
N LEU A 46 -0.14 -29.95 -43.68
CA LEU A 46 -0.96 -29.24 -42.69
C LEU A 46 -0.55 -29.68 -41.28
N ASP A 47 -0.52 -30.99 -41.03
CA ASP A 47 -0.16 -31.55 -39.73
C ASP A 47 1.23 -31.09 -39.29
N ARG A 48 2.21 -31.14 -40.20
CA ARG A 48 3.57 -30.65 -39.95
C ARG A 48 3.59 -29.16 -39.60
N THR A 49 2.82 -28.34 -40.31
CA THR A 49 2.76 -26.89 -40.04
C THR A 49 2.07 -26.60 -38.69
N ASN A 50 1.01 -27.35 -38.35
CA ASN A 50 0.36 -27.27 -37.04
C ASN A 50 1.33 -27.63 -35.91
N GLN A 51 2.11 -28.70 -36.07
CA GLN A 51 3.16 -29.09 -35.11
C GLN A 51 4.24 -28.01 -35.00
N GLN A 52 4.62 -27.35 -36.10
CA GLN A 52 5.58 -26.24 -36.07
C GLN A 52 5.04 -25.06 -35.26
N ILE A 53 3.79 -24.65 -35.49
CA ILE A 53 3.14 -23.60 -34.70
C ILE A 53 3.11 -23.97 -33.22
N GLN A 54 2.70 -25.20 -32.89
CA GLN A 54 2.63 -25.64 -31.50
C GLN A 54 4.02 -25.60 -30.83
N THR A 55 5.07 -25.98 -31.56
CA THR A 55 6.46 -25.89 -31.09
C THR A 55 6.89 -24.44 -30.89
N LEU A 56 6.55 -23.54 -31.81
CA LEU A 56 6.84 -22.12 -31.71
C LEU A 56 6.14 -21.48 -30.51
N GLN A 57 4.87 -21.83 -30.26
CA GLN A 57 4.12 -21.37 -29.09
C GLN A 57 4.76 -21.83 -27.78
N TRP A 58 5.18 -23.09 -27.69
CA TRP A 58 5.90 -23.58 -26.51
C TRP A 58 7.25 -22.89 -26.33
N LYS A 59 7.97 -22.62 -27.42
CA LYS A 59 9.23 -21.88 -27.38
C LYS A 59 9.02 -20.42 -26.96
N GLU A 60 7.96 -19.78 -27.47
CA GLU A 60 7.55 -18.42 -27.09
C GLU A 60 7.30 -18.34 -25.58
N GLU A 61 6.51 -19.27 -25.04
CA GLU A 61 6.21 -19.31 -23.60
C GLU A 61 7.48 -19.56 -22.77
N ALA A 62 8.37 -20.47 -23.23
CA ALA A 62 9.64 -20.70 -22.56
C ALA A 62 10.49 -19.42 -22.46
N TYR A 63 10.57 -18.60 -23.52
CA TYR A 63 11.23 -17.29 -23.45
C TYR A 63 10.50 -16.31 -22.53
N ARG A 64 9.17 -16.27 -22.53
CA ARG A 64 8.38 -15.36 -21.68
C ARG A 64 8.57 -15.65 -20.19
N VAL A 65 8.71 -16.93 -19.81
CA VAL A 65 9.07 -17.34 -18.44
C VAL A 65 10.43 -16.75 -18.04
N GLN A 66 11.44 -16.85 -18.91
CA GLN A 66 12.76 -16.25 -18.66
C GLN A 66 12.72 -14.72 -18.61
N ASN A 67 11.92 -14.09 -19.48
CA ASN A 67 11.71 -12.65 -19.50
C ASN A 67 11.08 -12.15 -18.19
N THR A 68 10.12 -12.91 -17.66
CA THR A 68 9.46 -12.62 -16.39
C THR A 68 10.45 -12.71 -15.22
N ALA A 69 11.34 -13.71 -15.22
CA ALA A 69 12.39 -13.84 -14.21
C ALA A 69 13.37 -12.65 -14.24
N LEU A 70 13.81 -12.24 -15.44
CA LEU A 70 14.68 -11.07 -15.63
C LEU A 70 14.00 -9.77 -15.20
N SER A 71 12.72 -9.60 -15.52
CA SER A 71 11.93 -8.41 -15.15
C SER A 71 11.75 -8.33 -13.63
N SER A 72 11.41 -9.45 -12.99
CA SER A 72 11.28 -9.53 -11.53
C SER A 72 12.60 -9.18 -10.82
N MET A 73 13.72 -9.70 -11.33
CA MET A 73 15.05 -9.34 -10.81
C MET A 73 15.37 -7.87 -11.05
N ARG A 74 14.99 -7.30 -12.19
CA ARG A 74 15.18 -5.87 -12.50
C ARG A 74 14.41 -4.98 -11.52
N ASP A 75 13.19 -5.35 -11.16
CA ASP A 75 12.37 -4.60 -10.21
C ASP A 75 12.98 -4.63 -8.80
N MET A 76 13.52 -5.77 -8.38
CA MET A 76 14.26 -5.88 -7.12
C MET A 76 15.52 -4.97 -7.10
N VAL A 77 16.28 -4.97 -8.19
CA VAL A 77 17.51 -4.17 -8.32
C VAL A 77 17.20 -2.66 -8.40
N PHE A 78 15.99 -2.27 -8.83
CA PHE A 78 15.58 -0.87 -8.88
C PHE A 78 15.66 -0.18 -7.51
N ASN A 79 15.30 -0.88 -6.43
CA ASN A 79 15.42 -0.35 -5.08
C ASN A 79 16.88 -0.34 -4.63
N LEU A 80 17.62 -1.42 -4.92
CA LEU A 80 19.03 -1.58 -4.53
C LEU A 80 19.98 -0.60 -5.24
N LYS A 81 19.58 0.03 -6.34
CA LYS A 81 20.37 1.10 -6.97
C LYS A 81 20.14 2.48 -6.35
N MET A 82 19.23 2.62 -5.37
CA MET A 82 18.94 3.90 -4.73
C MET A 82 19.78 4.08 -3.46
N GLU A 83 20.38 5.26 -3.27
CA GLU A 83 21.14 5.59 -2.06
C GLU A 83 20.29 5.49 -0.77
N THR A 84 18.99 5.82 -0.87
CA THR A 84 18.05 5.72 0.25
C THR A 84 17.90 4.30 0.80
N ALA A 85 18.16 3.26 -0.01
CA ALA A 85 18.11 1.87 0.45
C ALA A 85 19.24 1.53 1.45
N TYR A 86 20.29 2.34 1.53
CA TYR A 86 21.46 2.11 2.38
C TYR A 86 21.54 3.07 3.57
N ASN A 87 20.70 4.11 3.58
CA ASN A 87 20.63 5.12 4.65
C ASN A 87 19.54 4.80 5.68
N ILE A 88 19.38 3.52 6.02
CA ILE A 88 18.39 3.07 7.01
C ILE A 88 18.96 3.33 8.41
N ARG A 89 18.14 3.92 9.28
CA ARG A 89 18.49 4.21 10.67
C ARG A 89 17.63 3.34 11.58
N ASN A 90 18.22 2.86 12.66
CA ASN A 90 17.48 2.33 13.78
C ASN A 90 17.56 3.30 14.96
N VAL A 91 16.58 3.20 15.84
CA VAL A 91 16.59 3.92 17.11
C VAL A 91 16.13 2.98 18.21
N SER A 92 16.77 3.11 19.36
CA SER A 92 16.43 2.35 20.57
C SER A 92 16.35 3.30 21.75
N SER A 93 15.50 3.00 22.71
CA SER A 93 15.43 3.72 23.98
C SER A 93 15.76 2.77 25.11
N SER A 94 16.53 3.24 26.10
CA SER A 94 16.77 2.48 27.33
C SER A 94 15.52 2.33 28.19
N ASP A 95 14.54 3.23 28.05
CA ASP A 95 13.26 3.18 28.77
C ASP A 95 12.13 3.88 27.98
N THR A 96 11.31 3.07 27.33
CA THR A 96 10.17 3.55 26.52
C THR A 96 8.99 4.05 27.35
N GLN A 97 8.98 3.82 28.67
CA GLN A 97 7.99 4.42 29.59
C GLN A 97 8.35 5.87 29.94
N VAL A 98 9.57 6.32 29.65
CA VAL A 98 10.00 7.71 29.81
C VAL A 98 10.02 8.42 28.45
N ALA A 99 10.76 7.86 27.49
CA ALA A 99 10.89 8.42 26.16
C ALA A 99 11.01 7.32 25.12
N ASP A 100 10.09 7.33 24.16
CA ASP A 100 10.18 6.54 22.94
C ASP A 100 10.68 7.41 21.78
N ALA A 101 11.12 6.80 20.68
CA ALA A 101 11.64 7.55 19.56
C ALA A 101 11.39 6.86 18.21
N THR A 102 11.23 7.68 17.18
CA THR A 102 11.30 7.24 15.79
C THR A 102 12.39 8.03 15.07
N VAL A 103 12.90 7.49 13.96
CA VAL A 103 14.08 8.04 13.28
C VAL A 103 13.86 8.14 11.77
N ALA A 104 14.30 9.25 11.19
CA ALA A 104 14.33 9.50 9.76
C ALA A 104 15.69 9.07 9.15
N PRO A 105 15.77 8.76 7.84
CA PRO A 105 17.01 8.30 7.18
C PRO A 105 18.21 9.26 7.33
N ASN A 106 17.94 10.57 7.44
CA ASN A 106 18.95 11.62 7.59
C ASN A 106 19.39 11.87 9.04
N ALA A 107 18.88 11.10 10.00
CA ALA A 107 19.29 11.25 11.39
C ALA A 107 20.77 10.90 11.56
N VAL A 108 21.45 11.66 12.41
CA VAL A 108 22.86 11.46 12.73
C VAL A 108 22.99 10.37 13.78
N ASN A 109 23.92 9.44 13.57
CA ASN A 109 24.25 8.41 14.55
C ASN A 109 24.76 9.06 15.85
N GLY A 110 24.28 8.58 16.98
CA GLY A 110 24.61 9.15 18.27
C GLY A 110 23.67 8.70 19.38
N SER A 111 23.96 9.16 20.59
CA SER A 111 23.16 8.87 21.77
C SER A 111 22.69 10.18 22.41
N TYR A 112 21.43 10.21 22.82
CA TYR A 112 20.75 11.35 23.39
C TYR A 112 20.31 10.99 24.81
N ALA A 113 20.91 11.63 25.80
CA ALA A 113 20.51 11.51 27.20
C ALA A 113 19.28 12.38 27.45
N ILE A 114 18.14 11.76 27.72
CA ILE A 114 16.84 12.39 27.94
C ILE A 114 16.50 12.33 29.42
N LYS A 115 16.12 13.46 30.02
CA LYS A 115 15.51 13.53 31.34
C LYS A 115 14.19 14.28 31.25
N VAL A 116 13.09 13.62 31.56
CA VAL A 116 11.75 14.22 31.54
C VAL A 116 11.35 14.59 32.96
N ASN A 117 11.18 15.88 33.22
CA ASN A 117 10.74 16.38 34.53
C ASN A 117 9.20 16.46 34.59
N LYS A 118 8.57 16.85 33.49
CA LYS A 118 7.12 17.05 33.39
C LYS A 118 6.63 16.82 31.95
N LEU A 119 5.46 16.19 31.80
CA LEU A 119 4.79 16.05 30.51
C LEU A 119 3.87 17.23 30.22
N ALA A 120 3.63 17.48 28.94
CA ALA A 120 2.63 18.45 28.51
C ALA A 120 1.22 17.97 28.80
N THR A 121 0.34 18.85 29.28
CA THR A 121 -1.07 18.56 29.60
C THR A 121 -2.02 19.41 28.76
N TYR A 122 -3.25 18.95 28.54
CA TYR A 122 -4.22 19.67 27.69
C TYR A 122 -4.99 20.73 28.48
N SER A 123 -5.34 21.84 27.82
CA SER A 123 -6.31 22.78 28.39
C SER A 123 -7.69 22.11 28.49
N SER A 124 -8.47 22.44 29.52
CA SER A 124 -9.79 21.84 29.72
C SER A 124 -10.78 22.82 30.32
N ASN A 125 -12.07 22.64 30.03
CA ASN A 125 -13.18 23.31 30.70
C ASN A 125 -14.32 22.30 30.89
N SER A 126 -15.12 22.44 31.93
CA SER A 126 -16.25 21.58 32.23
C SER A 126 -17.38 22.35 32.89
N SER A 127 -18.60 21.85 32.75
CA SER A 127 -19.75 22.28 33.57
C SER A 127 -19.42 22.23 35.08
N THR A 128 -19.66 23.34 35.80
CA THR A 128 -19.36 23.44 37.25
C THR A 128 -20.30 22.62 38.12
N ASP A 129 -21.57 22.61 37.73
CA ASP A 129 -22.65 21.79 38.27
C ASP A 129 -23.31 21.16 37.04
N GLY A 130 -23.68 19.89 37.08
CA GLY A 130 -24.38 19.30 35.94
C GLY A 130 -25.63 20.14 35.64
N PRO A 131 -26.12 20.24 34.40
CA PRO A 131 -27.55 20.31 34.16
C PRO A 131 -28.29 19.24 34.99
N LYS A 132 -28.48 19.46 36.29
CA LYS A 132 -29.06 18.45 37.18
C LYS A 132 -30.44 18.12 36.63
N ALA A 133 -30.77 16.84 36.49
CA ALA A 133 -32.14 16.39 36.25
C ALA A 133 -33.08 17.07 37.27
N THR A 134 -34.22 17.64 36.86
CA THR A 134 -35.22 18.18 37.80
C THR A 134 -35.56 17.12 38.84
N LYS A 135 -35.52 17.47 40.13
CA LYS A 135 -35.53 16.54 41.28
C LYS A 135 -36.85 15.76 41.50
N LYS A 136 -37.70 15.56 40.49
CA LYS A 136 -38.90 14.72 40.59
C LYS A 136 -38.89 13.74 39.42
N GLY A 137 -38.97 12.44 39.72
CA GLY A 137 -38.93 11.35 38.74
C GLY A 137 -40.14 11.32 37.84
N VAL A 138 -40.21 12.27 36.93
CA VAL A 138 -41.39 12.63 36.16
C VAL A 138 -41.27 12.05 34.76
N PHE A 139 -42.14 11.10 34.44
CA PHE A 139 -42.30 10.53 33.10
C PHE A 139 -43.56 11.08 32.45
N LEU A 140 -43.39 11.88 31.40
CA LEU A 140 -44.47 12.61 30.74
C LEU A 140 -44.83 11.97 29.40
N SER A 141 -46.13 11.80 29.15
CA SER A 141 -46.63 11.39 27.84
C SER A 141 -46.47 12.54 26.84
N SER A 142 -46.41 12.25 25.55
CA SER A 142 -46.67 13.23 24.50
C SER A 142 -48.02 13.91 24.73
N VAL A 143 -48.15 15.17 24.31
CA VAL A 143 -49.44 15.87 24.32
C VAL A 143 -50.42 15.08 23.47
N VAL A 144 -51.59 14.76 24.01
CA VAL A 144 -52.65 14.06 23.28
C VAL A 144 -53.29 15.05 22.29
N THR A 145 -52.70 15.20 21.10
CA THR A 145 -53.23 16.05 20.01
C THR A 145 -53.71 15.20 18.83
N ALA A 146 -55.02 15.03 18.72
CA ALA A 146 -55.71 14.96 17.42
C ALA A 146 -57.17 15.37 17.58
N SER A 147 -57.71 15.97 16.51
CA SER A 147 -58.87 16.87 16.47
C SER A 147 -60.17 16.34 17.09
N THR A 148 -60.82 17.23 17.84
CA THR A 148 -62.21 17.28 18.34
C THR A 148 -62.55 16.80 19.75
N LYS A 149 -61.58 16.25 20.54
CA LYS A 149 -61.51 16.27 22.02
C LYS A 149 -60.26 15.47 22.45
N SER A 150 -59.38 16.00 23.32
CA SER A 150 -58.22 15.25 23.84
C SER A 150 -58.71 13.98 24.55
N SER A 151 -58.56 12.81 23.92
CA SER A 151 -59.10 11.56 24.45
C SER A 151 -58.11 10.42 24.37
N ILE A 152 -58.04 9.60 25.43
CA ILE A 152 -57.29 8.34 25.49
C ILE A 152 -58.30 7.20 25.44
N THR A 153 -58.10 6.23 24.55
CA THR A 153 -58.94 5.02 24.49
C THR A 153 -58.12 3.80 24.88
N ILE A 154 -58.57 3.07 25.91
CA ILE A 154 -58.01 1.77 26.27
C ILE A 154 -58.95 0.70 25.71
N ASP A 155 -58.43 -0.15 24.83
CA ASP A 155 -59.20 -1.27 24.25
C ASP A 155 -59.12 -2.54 25.12
N ARG A 156 -60.09 -3.45 24.97
CA ARG A 156 -60.11 -4.77 25.61
C ARG A 156 -59.08 -5.76 25.06
N THR A 157 -58.45 -5.48 23.93
CA THR A 157 -57.43 -6.38 23.33
C THR A 157 -55.99 -5.89 23.50
N HIS A 158 -55.77 -4.57 23.63
CA HIS A 158 -54.46 -3.95 23.81
C HIS A 158 -54.46 -3.08 25.08
N HIS A 159 -54.26 -3.69 26.24
CA HIS A 159 -54.44 -3.04 27.56
C HIS A 159 -53.33 -3.29 28.58
N SER A 160 -52.29 -4.03 28.21
CA SER A 160 -51.21 -4.38 29.14
C SER A 160 -49.92 -3.66 28.80
N LEU A 161 -49.21 -3.21 29.82
CA LEU A 161 -47.86 -2.65 29.72
C LEU A 161 -46.97 -3.28 30.79
N ASN A 162 -45.66 -3.33 30.55
CA ASN A 162 -44.67 -3.66 31.56
C ASN A 162 -44.12 -2.36 32.15
N LEU A 163 -44.21 -2.24 33.46
CA LEU A 163 -43.63 -1.14 34.23
C LEU A 163 -42.48 -1.72 35.05
N THR A 164 -41.27 -1.22 34.80
CA THR A 164 -40.09 -1.57 35.61
C THR A 164 -39.80 -0.43 36.56
N VAL A 165 -39.60 -0.74 37.83
CA VAL A 165 -39.13 0.21 38.86
C VAL A 165 -37.90 -0.43 39.51
N ASP A 166 -36.72 0.17 39.40
CA ASP A 166 -35.46 -0.35 39.95
C ASP A 166 -35.14 -1.81 39.59
N GLY A 167 -35.39 -2.16 38.34
CA GLY A 167 -35.17 -3.51 37.82
C GLY A 167 -36.28 -4.51 38.18
N ALA A 168 -37.23 -4.16 39.04
CA ALA A 168 -38.44 -4.94 39.26
C ALA A 168 -39.46 -4.67 38.14
N GLU A 169 -39.52 -5.58 37.17
CA GLU A 169 -40.47 -5.50 36.04
C GLU A 169 -41.79 -6.19 36.38
N VAL A 170 -42.90 -5.46 36.24
CA VAL A 170 -44.25 -5.97 36.51
C VAL A 170 -45.19 -5.61 35.37
N ALA A 171 -45.94 -6.62 34.90
CA ALA A 171 -47.01 -6.42 33.92
C ALA A 171 -48.25 -5.79 34.60
N VAL A 172 -48.64 -4.61 34.13
CA VAL A 172 -49.82 -3.86 34.60
C VAL A 172 -50.97 -4.06 33.62
N ASP A 173 -52.03 -4.72 34.11
CA ASP A 173 -53.25 -4.97 33.34
C ASP A 173 -54.28 -3.83 33.51
N LEU A 174 -54.55 -3.11 32.41
CA LEU A 174 -55.55 -2.04 32.33
C LEU A 174 -56.88 -2.49 31.71
N SER A 175 -57.12 -3.79 31.49
CA SER A 175 -58.33 -4.32 30.82
C SER A 175 -59.64 -3.79 31.40
N LYS A 176 -59.77 -3.75 32.74
CA LYS A 176 -60.98 -3.19 33.39
C LYS A 176 -61.03 -1.66 33.44
N LEU A 177 -60.10 -0.97 32.78
CA LEU A 177 -60.17 0.45 32.43
C LEU A 177 -60.56 0.66 30.96
N SER A 178 -61.05 -0.38 30.26
CA SER A 178 -61.43 -0.22 28.85
C SER A 178 -62.47 0.90 28.63
N GLY A 179 -62.26 1.69 27.58
CA GLY A 179 -63.12 2.77 27.14
C GLY A 179 -62.35 4.07 26.89
N THR A 180 -63.09 5.12 26.53
CA THR A 180 -62.54 6.42 26.14
C THR A 180 -62.63 7.43 27.28
N TYR A 181 -61.53 8.11 27.56
CA TYR A 181 -61.38 9.11 28.61
C TYR A 181 -61.01 10.45 27.98
N THR A 182 -61.67 11.53 28.37
CA THR A 182 -61.53 12.85 27.71
C THR A 182 -61.08 13.95 28.66
N ALA A 183 -60.23 14.85 28.18
CA ALA A 183 -59.82 16.05 28.92
C ALA A 183 -61.01 17.01 29.11
N GLY A 184 -61.10 17.63 30.29
CA GLY A 184 -62.16 18.59 30.64
C GLY A 184 -63.52 17.97 30.97
N ASN A 185 -63.66 16.63 30.89
CA ASN A 185 -64.86 15.92 31.33
C ASN A 185 -64.87 15.79 32.88
N ARG A 186 -66.04 15.72 33.51
CA ARG A 186 -66.17 15.51 34.97
C ARG A 186 -66.72 14.11 35.26
N GLY A 187 -66.17 13.42 36.26
CA GLY A 187 -66.63 12.08 36.67
C GLY A 187 -65.83 10.92 36.07
N GLY A 188 -66.42 9.73 36.01
CA GLY A 188 -65.73 8.45 35.78
C GLY A 188 -65.10 8.21 34.39
N ARG A 189 -65.15 9.19 33.48
CA ARG A 189 -64.54 9.14 32.14
C ARG A 189 -63.65 10.36 31.85
N SER A 190 -63.14 11.00 32.90
CA SER A 190 -62.13 12.08 32.83
C SER A 190 -60.71 11.51 32.77
N LEU A 191 -59.75 12.27 32.23
CA LEU A 191 -58.33 11.88 32.26
C LEU A 191 -57.80 11.79 33.69
N GLU A 192 -58.30 12.63 34.60
CA GLU A 192 -57.95 12.60 36.02
C GLU A 192 -58.44 11.31 36.69
N HIS A 193 -59.64 10.84 36.32
CA HIS A 193 -60.13 9.54 36.78
C HIS A 193 -59.30 8.39 36.20
N LEU A 194 -58.89 8.49 34.93
CA LEU A 194 -57.99 7.50 34.31
C LEU A 194 -56.65 7.43 35.06
N ALA A 195 -56.02 8.57 35.32
CA ALA A 195 -54.75 8.67 36.04
C ALA A 195 -54.85 8.01 37.43
N GLY A 196 -55.84 8.39 38.23
CA GLY A 196 -56.05 7.78 39.56
C GLY A 196 -56.38 6.28 39.50
N ALA A 197 -57.13 5.83 38.48
CA ALA A 197 -57.43 4.42 38.29
C ALA A 197 -56.19 3.61 37.86
N MET A 198 -55.33 4.19 37.01
CA MET A 198 -54.06 3.60 36.59
C MET A 198 -53.09 3.47 37.77
N GLU A 199 -52.94 4.51 38.59
CA GLU A 199 -52.18 4.44 39.85
C GLU A 199 -52.63 3.25 40.71
N GLY A 200 -53.95 3.10 40.91
CA GLY A 200 -54.50 1.98 41.66
C GLY A 200 -54.26 0.60 41.02
N ARG A 201 -54.10 0.52 39.69
CA ARG A 201 -53.74 -0.72 38.99
C ARG A 201 -52.27 -1.06 39.15
N ILE A 202 -51.40 -0.06 39.02
CA ILE A 202 -49.96 -0.20 39.21
C ILE A 202 -49.68 -0.73 40.61
N LYS A 203 -50.22 -0.06 41.64
CA LYS A 203 -50.07 -0.51 43.03
C LYS A 203 -50.53 -1.96 43.25
N LYS A 204 -51.67 -2.35 42.68
CA LYS A 204 -52.16 -3.74 42.76
C LYS A 204 -51.27 -4.73 42.03
N ALA A 205 -50.72 -4.35 40.89
CA ALA A 205 -49.84 -5.21 40.09
C ALA A 205 -48.54 -5.50 40.85
N PHE A 206 -47.90 -4.47 41.42
CA PHE A 206 -46.68 -4.62 42.22
C PHE A 206 -46.92 -5.44 43.49
N HIS A 207 -48.00 -5.17 44.25
CA HIS A 207 -48.36 -6.00 45.41
C HIS A 207 -48.60 -7.48 45.02
N LYS A 208 -49.28 -7.75 43.90
CA LYS A 208 -49.51 -9.12 43.42
C LYS A 208 -48.21 -9.82 43.03
N ALA A 209 -47.23 -9.07 42.53
CA ALA A 209 -45.90 -9.56 42.20
C ALA A 209 -44.97 -9.69 43.42
N GLY A 210 -45.43 -9.36 44.63
CA GLY A 210 -44.69 -9.53 45.87
C GLY A 210 -43.81 -8.33 46.27
N TYR A 211 -43.97 -7.19 45.60
CA TYR A 211 -43.29 -5.94 45.95
C TYR A 211 -44.15 -5.07 46.87
N ASP A 212 -43.51 -4.29 47.75
CA ASP A 212 -44.17 -3.22 48.51
C ASP A 212 -44.66 -2.10 47.58
N ASP A 213 -45.44 -1.14 48.09
CA ASP A 213 -45.91 0.00 47.30
C ASP A 213 -44.72 0.82 46.78
N MET A 214 -44.39 0.66 45.49
CA MET A 214 -43.25 1.32 44.83
C MET A 214 -43.45 2.83 44.61
N GLY A 215 -44.46 3.43 45.25
CA GLY A 215 -44.65 4.88 45.29
C GLY A 215 -45.02 5.51 43.94
N VAL A 216 -45.31 4.72 42.91
CA VAL A 216 -45.65 5.23 41.56
C VAL A 216 -47.05 5.84 41.57
N LYS A 217 -47.11 7.12 41.27
CA LYS A 217 -48.29 7.97 41.14
C LYS A 217 -48.53 8.34 39.68
N VAL A 218 -49.78 8.63 39.35
CA VAL A 218 -50.14 9.12 38.02
C VAL A 218 -51.06 10.33 38.15
N LYS A 219 -50.73 11.43 37.48
CA LYS A 219 -51.60 12.63 37.39
C LYS A 219 -51.71 13.12 35.95
N VAL A 220 -52.57 14.11 35.75
CA VAL A 220 -52.72 14.81 34.46
C VAL A 220 -52.11 16.20 34.57
N THR A 221 -51.29 16.60 33.60
CA THR A 221 -50.71 17.95 33.56
C THR A 221 -51.71 18.99 33.05
N SER A 222 -51.39 20.28 33.20
CA SER A 222 -52.17 21.37 32.58
C SER A 222 -52.21 21.30 31.04
N ALA A 223 -51.32 20.52 30.43
CA ALA A 223 -51.29 20.25 28.99
C ALA A 223 -52.03 18.95 28.60
N ASN A 224 -52.82 18.36 29.51
CA ASN A 224 -53.57 17.11 29.31
C ASN A 224 -52.67 15.90 28.99
N GLN A 225 -51.46 15.85 29.56
CA GLN A 225 -50.55 14.71 29.46
C GLN A 225 -50.68 13.84 30.71
N LEU A 226 -50.48 12.53 30.57
CA LEU A 226 -50.28 11.66 31.73
C LEU A 226 -48.86 11.82 32.24
N GLU A 227 -48.73 12.01 33.54
CA GLU A 227 -47.47 12.16 34.26
C GLU A 227 -47.37 11.04 35.29
N PHE A 228 -46.40 10.15 35.12
CA PHE A 228 -46.02 9.20 36.17
C PHE A 228 -44.94 9.85 37.03
N TYR A 229 -45.07 9.75 38.35
CA TYR A 229 -44.09 10.28 39.29
C TYR A 229 -43.99 9.42 40.54
N THR A 230 -42.92 9.55 41.31
CA THR A 230 -42.80 8.94 42.64
C THR A 230 -42.66 10.02 43.71
N ASP A 231 -43.25 9.78 44.89
CA ASP A 231 -43.31 10.75 45.99
C ASP A 231 -41.93 10.97 46.67
N ASP A 232 -41.00 10.05 46.47
CA ASP A 232 -39.65 10.04 47.05
C ASP A 232 -38.56 10.68 46.16
N GLY A 233 -38.91 11.09 44.93
CA GLY A 233 -37.99 11.74 43.98
C GLY A 233 -37.37 10.78 42.95
N LEU A 234 -36.32 11.20 42.26
CA LEU A 234 -35.62 10.44 41.20
C LEU A 234 -34.82 9.21 41.71
N THR A 235 -35.15 8.66 42.88
CA THR A 235 -34.46 7.49 43.46
C THR A 235 -34.76 6.19 42.73
N HIS A 236 -35.77 6.20 41.87
CA HIS A 236 -36.25 5.03 41.16
C HIS A 236 -36.05 5.14 39.63
N ASN A 237 -35.42 4.12 39.05
CA ASN A 237 -35.34 3.91 37.61
C ASN A 237 -36.66 3.35 37.11
N ILE A 238 -37.47 4.19 36.48
CA ILE A 238 -38.75 3.78 35.91
C ILE A 238 -38.60 3.60 34.40
N SER A 239 -39.10 2.48 33.87
CA SER A 239 -39.29 2.29 32.43
C SER A 239 -40.65 1.71 32.09
N LEU A 240 -41.21 2.14 30.95
CA LEU A 240 -42.43 1.60 30.37
C LEU A 240 -42.11 0.84 29.07
N ARG A 241 -42.60 -0.40 28.97
CA ARG A 241 -42.52 -1.22 27.76
C ARG A 241 -43.87 -1.82 27.42
N ASN A 242 -44.09 -2.12 26.15
CA ASN A 242 -45.26 -2.88 25.72
C ASN A 242 -45.19 -4.30 26.28
N ALA A 243 -46.29 -4.78 26.86
CA ALA A 243 -46.37 -6.17 27.31
C ALA A 243 -46.71 -7.08 26.12
N GLY A 244 -45.71 -7.72 25.52
CA GLY A 244 -45.90 -8.54 24.32
C GLY A 244 -46.37 -7.69 23.12
N SER A 245 -47.47 -8.08 22.47
CA SER A 245 -48.04 -7.35 21.32
C SER A 245 -49.00 -6.21 21.69
N ASN A 246 -49.14 -5.88 22.98
CA ASN A 246 -50.04 -4.81 23.43
C ASN A 246 -49.49 -3.43 23.05
N THR A 247 -50.31 -2.55 22.47
CA THR A 247 -49.92 -1.21 22.00
C THR A 247 -50.43 -0.06 22.88
N VAL A 248 -50.91 -0.35 24.09
CA VAL A 248 -51.58 0.64 24.95
C VAL A 248 -50.70 1.87 25.26
N LEU A 249 -49.37 1.72 25.25
CA LEU A 249 -48.46 2.84 25.52
C LEU A 249 -48.60 3.97 24.50
N SER A 250 -48.80 3.67 23.21
CA SER A 250 -48.95 4.72 22.20
C SER A 250 -50.23 5.51 22.38
N GLU A 251 -51.32 4.85 22.79
CA GLU A 251 -52.61 5.50 23.12
C GLU A 251 -52.50 6.38 24.37
N LEU A 252 -51.68 5.96 25.34
CA LEU A 252 -51.36 6.74 26.53
C LEU A 252 -50.37 7.89 26.24
N GLY A 253 -49.84 7.98 25.02
CA GLY A 253 -48.87 8.99 24.59
C GLY A 253 -47.42 8.67 24.98
N PHE A 254 -47.07 7.42 25.26
CA PHE A 254 -45.71 6.99 25.58
C PHE A 254 -45.08 6.19 24.45
N LYS A 255 -43.77 6.33 24.28
CA LYS A 255 -42.98 5.47 23.41
C LYS A 255 -42.64 4.17 24.14
N ASP A 256 -42.64 3.06 23.42
CA ASP A 256 -42.15 1.78 23.94
C ASP A 256 -40.65 1.87 24.30
N GLY A 257 -40.27 1.42 25.50
CA GLY A 257 -38.90 1.47 26.01
C GLY A 257 -38.52 2.80 26.69
N ALA A 258 -39.47 3.68 26.94
CA ALA A 258 -39.20 4.99 27.50
C ALA A 258 -38.88 4.89 29.01
N SER A 259 -37.84 5.62 29.47
CA SER A 259 -37.25 5.50 30.82
C SER A 259 -36.86 6.87 31.42
N ILE A 260 -36.76 7.02 32.76
CA ILE A 260 -36.51 8.30 33.46
C ILE A 260 -35.06 8.51 33.99
N SER A 261 -34.02 7.84 33.47
CA SER A 261 -32.75 7.78 34.22
C SER A 261 -31.53 8.55 33.69
N SER A 262 -31.63 9.36 32.63
CA SER A 262 -30.48 10.18 32.17
C SER A 262 -30.90 11.22 31.14
N ILE A 263 -30.12 12.30 30.99
CA ILE A 263 -30.22 13.20 29.82
C ILE A 263 -29.99 12.37 28.55
N ASP A 264 -31.06 12.09 27.81
CA ASP A 264 -30.98 11.43 26.50
C ASP A 264 -30.47 12.43 25.46
N THR A 265 -29.16 12.40 25.21
CA THR A 265 -28.48 13.34 24.30
C THR A 265 -28.98 13.26 22.85
N SER A 266 -29.76 12.23 22.49
CA SER A 266 -30.40 12.11 21.18
C SER A 266 -31.68 12.94 21.04
N GLN A 267 -32.31 13.34 22.14
CA GLN A 267 -33.48 14.24 22.14
C GLN A 267 -33.06 15.69 21.88
N SER A 268 -33.99 16.48 21.34
CA SER A 268 -33.78 17.91 21.16
C SER A 268 -33.63 18.64 22.50
N LEU A 269 -32.86 19.73 22.52
CA LEU A 269 -32.70 20.56 23.73
C LEU A 269 -34.06 21.06 24.27
N TYR A 270 -35.01 21.35 23.38
CA TYR A 270 -36.37 21.76 23.75
C TYR A 270 -37.14 20.65 24.48
N ASN A 271 -37.00 19.39 24.04
CA ASN A 271 -37.64 18.24 24.68
C ASN A 271 -36.93 17.86 25.99
N LEU A 272 -35.62 18.11 26.07
CA LEU A 272 -34.84 17.93 27.30
C LEU A 272 -35.06 19.06 28.31
N ARG A 273 -35.70 20.18 27.94
CA ARG A 273 -35.90 21.35 28.79
C ARG A 273 -36.30 20.97 30.20
N ASP A 274 -37.34 20.17 30.37
CA ASP A 274 -37.91 19.90 31.70
C ASP A 274 -37.03 18.94 32.53
N GLN A 275 -36.00 18.36 31.91
CA GLN A 275 -34.94 17.62 32.59
C GLN A 275 -33.88 18.58 33.17
N PHE A 276 -33.66 19.78 32.62
CA PHE A 276 -32.69 20.72 33.19
C PHE A 276 -33.23 21.42 34.45
N THR A 277 -32.60 21.28 35.61
CA THR A 277 -32.94 22.02 36.86
C THR A 277 -32.93 23.53 36.68
N ASN A 278 -32.05 24.01 35.82
CA ASN A 278 -31.85 25.40 35.45
C ASN A 278 -32.54 25.77 34.12
N ALA A 279 -33.45 24.94 33.60
CA ALA A 279 -34.18 25.18 32.36
C ALA A 279 -34.74 26.60 32.26
N LYS A 280 -35.37 27.09 33.34
CA LYS A 280 -36.00 28.42 33.41
C LYS A 280 -35.03 29.59 33.28
N SER A 281 -33.72 29.34 33.44
CA SER A 281 -32.69 30.37 33.23
C SER A 281 -32.39 30.63 31.76
N TYR A 282 -32.79 29.70 30.88
CA TYR A 282 -32.62 29.79 29.43
C TYR A 282 -33.97 29.75 28.68
N PHE A 283 -34.79 28.74 28.95
CA PHE A 283 -36.13 28.59 28.38
C PHE A 283 -37.16 29.41 29.18
N THR A 284 -37.92 30.24 28.47
CA THR A 284 -39.06 31.01 29.01
C THR A 284 -40.37 30.42 28.50
N ASP A 285 -41.50 30.89 29.04
CA ASP A 285 -42.84 30.47 28.56
C ASP A 285 -43.11 30.84 27.09
N LYS A 286 -42.24 31.66 26.47
CA LYS A 286 -42.29 32.04 25.05
C LYS A 286 -41.30 31.29 24.17
N SER A 287 -40.45 30.43 24.75
CA SER A 287 -39.42 29.72 24.00
C SER A 287 -40.05 28.72 23.02
N SER A 288 -39.49 28.65 21.83
CA SER A 288 -39.91 27.78 20.73
C SER A 288 -38.82 26.75 20.39
N PRO A 289 -39.17 25.57 19.84
CA PRO A 289 -38.19 24.66 19.24
C PRO A 289 -37.33 25.31 18.14
N THR A 290 -37.83 26.36 17.49
CA THR A 290 -37.13 27.02 16.38
C THR A 290 -36.23 28.18 16.80
N ASP A 291 -36.18 28.54 18.10
CA ASP A 291 -35.33 29.65 18.53
C ASP A 291 -33.86 29.31 18.29
N MET A 292 -33.11 30.28 17.78
CA MET A 292 -31.70 30.11 17.44
C MET A 292 -30.81 30.10 18.67
N ILE A 293 -29.82 29.21 18.62
CA ILE A 293 -28.73 29.03 19.57
C ILE A 293 -27.44 29.47 18.88
N ASN A 294 -26.73 30.44 19.46
CA ASN A 294 -25.50 31.03 18.93
C ASN A 294 -24.43 31.16 20.02
N PHE A 295 -23.33 30.43 19.86
CA PHE A 295 -22.12 30.55 20.68
C PHE A 295 -20.88 30.37 19.81
N ALA A 296 -19.70 30.68 20.35
CA ALA A 296 -18.43 30.48 19.69
C ALA A 296 -17.41 29.84 20.63
N ILE A 297 -16.58 28.96 20.06
CA ILE A 297 -15.46 28.30 20.74
C ILE A 297 -14.19 28.67 19.99
N ASN A 298 -13.20 29.24 20.68
CA ASN A 298 -11.95 29.70 20.09
C ASN A 298 -12.16 30.61 18.86
N GLY A 299 -13.20 31.45 18.92
CA GLY A 299 -13.59 32.35 17.83
C GLY A 299 -14.40 31.72 16.69
N GLN A 300 -14.60 30.39 16.69
CA GLN A 300 -15.45 29.71 15.71
C GLN A 300 -16.90 29.72 16.15
N THR A 301 -17.77 30.31 15.32
CA THR A 301 -19.20 30.45 15.59
C THR A 301 -19.96 29.17 15.24
N PHE A 302 -20.85 28.76 16.15
CA PHE A 302 -21.79 27.67 15.98
C PHE A 302 -23.22 28.19 16.06
N GLN A 303 -24.08 27.70 15.16
CA GLN A 303 -25.49 28.05 15.10
C GLN A 303 -26.35 26.79 15.08
N PHE A 304 -27.33 26.73 15.97
CA PHE A 304 -28.29 25.63 16.09
C PHE A 304 -29.68 26.19 16.41
N THR A 305 -30.65 25.31 16.59
CA THR A 305 -31.98 25.62 17.11
C THR A 305 -32.26 24.82 18.38
N ASN A 306 -33.23 25.24 19.19
CA ASN A 306 -33.69 24.43 20.32
C ASN A 306 -34.18 23.02 19.93
N ASN A 307 -34.51 22.79 18.65
CA ASN A 307 -34.91 21.49 18.12
C ASN A 307 -33.72 20.57 17.78
N ASP A 308 -32.49 21.08 17.78
CA ASP A 308 -31.29 20.25 17.63
C ASP A 308 -30.99 19.48 18.92
N SER A 309 -30.45 18.27 18.78
CA SER A 309 -30.06 17.43 19.92
C SER A 309 -28.66 17.75 20.45
N LEU A 310 -28.40 17.39 21.70
CA LEU A 310 -27.07 17.56 22.29
C LEU A 310 -26.01 16.74 21.52
N ASP A 311 -26.37 15.56 21.04
CA ASP A 311 -25.57 14.74 20.13
C ASP A 311 -25.16 15.50 18.86
N THR A 312 -26.11 16.22 18.25
CA THR A 312 -25.87 16.97 17.02
C THR A 312 -24.90 18.12 17.27
N ILE A 313 -25.07 18.81 18.40
CA ILE A 313 -24.20 19.91 18.84
C ILE A 313 -22.78 19.39 19.10
N ILE A 314 -22.62 18.34 19.90
CA ILE A 314 -21.34 17.72 20.22
C ILE A 314 -20.62 17.23 18.95
N LYS A 315 -21.34 16.49 18.08
CA LYS A 315 -20.79 15.99 16.81
C LYS A 315 -20.30 17.14 15.93
N ARG A 316 -21.09 18.21 15.81
CA ARG A 316 -20.72 19.37 15.00
C ARG A 316 -19.47 20.06 15.53
N ILE A 317 -19.36 20.27 16.85
CA ILE A 317 -18.17 20.86 17.47
C ILE A 317 -16.94 19.98 17.19
N ASN A 318 -17.01 18.67 17.48
CA ASN A 318 -15.89 17.74 17.30
C ASN A 318 -15.46 17.57 15.84
N SER A 319 -16.39 17.75 14.89
CA SER A 319 -16.07 17.73 13.46
C SER A 319 -15.42 19.03 12.94
N THR A 320 -15.35 20.08 13.76
CA THR A 320 -14.82 21.38 13.37
C THR A 320 -13.39 21.54 13.88
N GLU A 321 -12.39 21.17 13.06
CA GLU A 321 -10.97 21.24 13.44
C GLU A 321 -10.54 22.63 13.92
N ALA A 322 -11.07 23.69 13.29
CA ALA A 322 -10.76 25.08 13.64
C ALA A 322 -11.23 25.49 15.05
N ALA A 323 -12.14 24.72 15.67
CA ALA A 323 -12.54 24.95 17.07
C ALA A 323 -11.47 24.46 18.06
N GLY A 324 -10.60 23.53 17.65
CA GLY A 324 -9.46 23.07 18.45
C GLY A 324 -9.82 22.36 19.75
N VAL A 325 -11.03 21.79 19.84
CA VAL A 325 -11.53 21.11 21.05
C VAL A 325 -12.19 19.78 20.74
N ASN A 326 -12.11 18.86 21.71
CA ASN A 326 -12.94 17.68 21.82
C ASN A 326 -13.94 17.90 22.95
N VAL A 327 -15.21 17.62 22.67
CA VAL A 327 -16.34 17.77 23.57
C VAL A 327 -17.04 16.44 23.77
N TYR A 328 -17.42 16.13 24.99
CA TYR A 328 -18.29 15.00 25.28
C TYR A 328 -19.20 15.29 26.47
N PHE A 329 -20.31 14.55 26.56
CA PHE A 329 -21.20 14.58 27.71
C PHE A 329 -20.95 13.32 28.56
N ASP A 330 -20.55 13.51 29.80
CA ASP A 330 -20.40 12.42 30.77
C ASP A 330 -21.74 12.16 31.47
N GLN A 331 -22.36 11.02 31.15
CA GLN A 331 -23.66 10.63 31.70
C GLN A 331 -23.60 10.31 33.21
N ASN A 332 -22.43 9.99 33.77
CA ASN A 332 -22.31 9.68 35.19
C ASN A 332 -22.32 10.94 36.06
N SER A 333 -21.71 12.03 35.58
CA SER A 333 -21.66 13.31 36.29
C SER A 333 -22.63 14.36 35.76
N ASP A 334 -23.38 14.05 34.69
CA ASP A 334 -24.22 14.96 33.92
C ASP A 334 -23.46 16.22 33.46
N LYS A 335 -22.19 16.08 33.07
CA LYS A 335 -21.34 17.24 32.71
C LYS A 335 -20.95 17.24 31.25
N LEU A 336 -20.98 18.42 30.66
CA LEU A 336 -20.36 18.68 29.37
C LEU A 336 -18.88 19.01 29.61
N MET A 337 -17.99 18.27 28.94
CA MET A 337 -16.54 18.31 29.12
C MET A 337 -15.88 18.76 27.83
N PHE A 338 -14.96 19.72 27.91
CA PHE A 338 -14.17 20.24 26.80
C PHE A 338 -12.70 20.02 27.09
N THR A 339 -11.97 19.47 26.13
CA THR A 339 -10.51 19.32 26.17
C THR A 339 -9.92 19.87 24.88
N ALA A 340 -8.86 20.66 24.95
CA ALA A 340 -8.16 21.12 23.75
C ALA A 340 -7.55 19.94 23.00
N THR A 341 -7.47 20.01 21.67
CA THR A 341 -6.82 18.98 20.85
C THR A 341 -5.30 19.04 20.92
N GLN A 342 -4.76 20.13 21.46
CA GLN A 342 -3.35 20.46 21.55
C GLN A 342 -2.93 20.56 23.03
N SER A 343 -1.85 19.85 23.41
CA SER A 343 -1.29 19.84 24.78
C SER A 343 -0.42 21.07 25.04
N GLY A 344 -0.11 21.43 26.27
CA GLY A 344 0.77 22.57 26.53
C GLY A 344 0.07 23.90 26.62
N ASP A 345 0.86 24.90 27.00
CA ASP A 345 0.49 26.30 27.07
C ASP A 345 0.64 26.96 25.69
N TYR A 346 -0.16 26.49 24.73
CA TYR A 346 -0.16 27.04 23.36
C TYR A 346 -0.64 28.50 23.29
N ASN A 347 -1.37 28.96 24.30
CA ASN A 347 -2.00 30.28 24.35
C ASN A 347 -1.30 31.26 25.31
N HIS A 348 -0.04 30.98 25.67
CA HIS A 348 0.85 31.87 26.44
C HIS A 348 0.22 32.37 27.76
N GLY A 349 -0.20 31.44 28.61
CA GLY A 349 -0.83 31.68 29.91
C GLY A 349 -2.33 31.95 29.83
N ARG A 350 -2.92 31.97 28.63
CA ARG A 350 -4.37 32.07 28.43
C ARG A 350 -4.98 30.68 28.22
N PRO A 351 -6.24 30.44 28.60
CA PRO A 351 -6.87 29.16 28.36
C PRO A 351 -6.87 28.77 26.87
N GLY A 352 -6.56 27.50 26.58
CA GLY A 352 -6.69 26.88 25.24
C GLY A 352 -8.12 26.80 24.72
N ILE A 353 -9.09 27.13 25.56
CA ILE A 353 -10.53 27.03 25.29
C ILE A 353 -11.16 28.36 25.71
N VAL A 354 -11.65 29.10 24.73
CA VAL A 354 -12.35 30.36 24.92
C VAL A 354 -13.79 30.20 24.45
N ILE A 355 -14.73 30.23 25.38
CA ILE A 355 -16.17 30.15 25.14
C ILE A 355 -16.73 31.56 25.16
N SER A 356 -17.47 31.91 24.11
CA SER A 356 -18.18 33.18 24.01
C SER A 356 -19.56 32.96 23.36
N GLY A 357 -20.51 33.87 23.53
CA GLY A 357 -21.84 33.71 22.97
C GLY A 357 -22.85 34.71 23.52
N THR A 358 -23.95 34.90 22.80
CA THR A 358 -24.98 35.91 23.14
C THR A 358 -26.28 35.30 23.65
N ASP A 359 -26.54 34.03 23.36
CA ASP A 359 -27.76 33.31 23.78
C ASP A 359 -27.67 32.79 25.23
N GLY A 360 -26.45 32.57 25.71
CA GLY A 360 -26.13 32.03 27.01
C GLY A 360 -26.46 30.55 27.16
N VAL A 361 -26.66 29.74 26.11
CA VAL A 361 -27.04 28.32 26.27
C VAL A 361 -26.01 27.54 27.11
N LEU A 362 -24.72 27.71 26.83
CA LEU A 362 -23.65 26.98 27.52
C LEU A 362 -23.53 27.39 28.99
N ASN A 363 -23.63 28.68 29.29
CA ASN A 363 -23.55 29.18 30.66
C ASN A 363 -24.86 28.95 31.42
N LYS A 364 -26.01 29.32 30.85
CA LYS A 364 -27.31 29.25 31.53
C LYS A 364 -27.78 27.82 31.72
N LEU A 365 -27.70 26.98 30.68
CA LEU A 365 -28.21 25.59 30.67
C LEU A 365 -27.16 24.57 31.12
N PHE A 366 -25.91 24.70 30.69
CA PHE A 366 -24.85 23.74 31.03
C PHE A 366 -23.88 24.23 32.10
N LYS A 367 -24.09 25.44 32.68
CA LYS A 367 -23.20 26.02 33.71
C LYS A 367 -21.73 26.00 33.33
N MET A 368 -21.45 26.18 32.04
CA MET A 368 -20.10 26.38 31.56
C MET A 368 -19.68 27.82 31.82
N ASP A 369 -18.56 27.97 32.52
CA ASP A 369 -17.99 29.27 32.83
C ASP A 369 -16.54 29.32 32.34
N GLN A 370 -16.22 30.42 31.65
CA GLN A 370 -14.88 30.68 31.14
C GLN A 370 -13.83 30.69 32.26
N ALA A 371 -14.21 31.13 33.47
CA ALA A 371 -13.32 31.19 34.63
C ALA A 371 -12.79 29.81 35.08
N ASN A 372 -13.48 28.71 34.72
CA ASN A 372 -13.04 27.35 35.03
C ASN A 372 -12.19 26.72 33.92
N SER A 373 -11.82 27.48 32.89
CA SER A 373 -10.93 26.98 31.86
C SER A 373 -9.51 26.88 32.42
N MET A 374 -8.99 25.66 32.53
CA MET A 374 -7.62 25.40 32.93
C MET A 374 -6.69 25.52 31.72
N VAL A 375 -5.52 26.11 31.94
CA VAL A 375 -4.45 26.21 30.94
C VAL A 375 -3.68 24.89 30.91
N GLY A 376 -3.35 24.40 29.72
CA GLY A 376 -2.43 23.27 29.55
C GLY A 376 -1.01 23.66 29.96
N GLU A 377 -0.23 22.72 30.48
CA GLU A 377 1.15 22.98 30.87
C GLU A 377 2.12 22.41 29.84
N ASN A 378 3.22 23.11 29.54
CA ASN A 378 4.28 22.61 28.65
C ASN A 378 5.05 21.43 29.28
N ALA A 379 5.53 20.54 28.42
CA ALA A 379 6.53 19.54 28.77
C ALA A 379 7.85 20.24 29.14
N ASP A 380 8.47 19.78 30.22
CA ASP A 380 9.78 20.22 30.70
C ASP A 380 10.73 19.03 30.75
N PHE A 381 11.81 19.10 29.97
CA PHE A 381 12.77 18.01 29.82
C PHE A 381 14.15 18.53 29.42
N VAL A 382 15.15 17.66 29.52
CA VAL A 382 16.55 17.95 29.21
C VAL A 382 17.04 16.94 28.17
N VAL A 383 17.73 17.41 27.14
CA VAL A 383 18.41 16.57 26.13
C VAL A 383 19.89 16.92 26.14
N ASN A 384 20.76 15.95 26.43
CA ASN A 384 22.22 16.14 26.49
C ASN A 384 22.64 17.33 27.38
N GLY A 385 21.92 17.57 28.49
CA GLY A 385 22.16 18.67 29.41
C GLY A 385 21.52 20.02 29.04
N ALA A 386 20.96 20.15 27.83
CA ALA A 386 20.24 21.35 27.41
C ALA A 386 18.74 21.28 27.81
N PRO A 387 18.18 22.28 28.50
CA PRO A 387 16.77 22.28 28.89
C PRO A 387 15.84 22.66 27.74
N PHE A 388 14.67 22.05 27.71
CA PHE A 388 13.61 22.27 26.72
C PHE A 388 12.27 22.45 27.43
N ASN A 389 11.52 23.44 26.96
CA ASN A 389 10.14 23.68 27.37
C ASN A 389 9.27 23.71 26.10
N GLN A 390 8.39 22.72 25.93
CA GLN A 390 7.66 22.50 24.68
C GLN A 390 6.19 22.21 24.95
N ALA A 391 5.30 22.72 24.10
CA ALA A 391 3.87 22.47 24.24
C ALA A 391 3.49 21.01 23.93
N SER A 392 4.30 20.30 23.14
CA SER A 392 4.04 18.92 22.74
C SER A 392 4.87 17.91 23.52
N ASN A 393 4.29 16.75 23.81
CA ASN A 393 5.02 15.54 24.25
C ASN A 393 5.74 14.82 23.09
N SER A 394 5.60 15.31 21.86
CA SER A 394 6.28 14.79 20.68
C SER A 394 7.12 15.90 20.04
N ILE A 395 8.44 15.71 19.97
CA ILE A 395 9.39 16.71 19.47
C ILE A 395 10.30 16.08 18.41
N ALA A 396 10.41 16.72 17.25
CA ALA A 396 11.36 16.32 16.20
C ALA A 396 12.66 17.15 16.29
N MET A 397 13.81 16.48 16.36
CA MET A 397 15.13 17.08 16.48
C MET A 397 16.16 16.27 15.69
N ASN A 398 16.89 16.89 14.76
CA ASN A 398 17.98 16.25 13.99
C ASN A 398 17.59 14.91 13.35
N GLY A 399 16.37 14.79 12.82
CA GLY A 399 15.86 13.55 12.21
C GLY A 399 15.36 12.51 13.21
N VAL A 400 15.37 12.79 14.52
CA VAL A 400 14.79 11.93 15.57
C VAL A 400 13.50 12.57 16.07
N THR A 401 12.40 11.82 16.08
CA THR A 401 11.15 12.25 16.75
C THR A 401 11.07 11.58 18.10
N LEU A 402 11.30 12.35 19.15
CA LEU A 402 11.15 11.93 20.55
C LEU A 402 9.68 12.01 20.95
N LYS A 403 9.18 10.96 21.60
CA LYS A 403 7.85 10.90 22.20
C LYS A 403 8.00 10.66 23.70
N LEU A 404 7.72 11.68 24.48
CA LEU A 404 7.74 11.66 25.93
C LEU A 404 6.49 10.92 26.43
N THR A 405 6.70 9.88 27.23
CA THR A 405 5.64 8.98 27.71
C THR A 405 5.50 8.99 29.22
N GLY A 406 6.54 9.41 29.95
CA GLY A 406 6.56 9.49 31.40
C GLY A 406 7.72 10.32 31.92
N THR A 407 7.72 10.58 33.23
CA THR A 407 8.81 11.28 33.91
C THR A 407 9.93 10.31 34.27
N GLY A 408 11.19 10.72 34.13
CA GLY A 408 12.34 9.86 34.43
C GLY A 408 13.57 10.19 33.59
N SER A 409 14.45 9.21 33.39
CA SER A 409 15.61 9.35 32.52
C SER A 409 15.72 8.17 31.57
N ALA A 410 16.01 8.46 30.30
CA ALA A 410 16.20 7.47 29.25
C ALA A 410 17.34 7.89 28.33
N THR A 411 17.98 6.93 27.68
CA THR A 411 18.96 7.16 26.63
C THR A 411 18.41 6.68 25.31
N VAL A 412 18.28 7.59 24.35
CA VAL A 412 17.85 7.29 22.99
C VAL A 412 19.08 7.16 22.10
N SER A 413 19.29 6.00 21.49
CA SER A 413 20.47 5.71 20.67
C SER A 413 20.06 5.45 19.22
N VAL A 414 20.67 6.21 18.31
CA VAL A 414 20.49 6.10 16.86
C VAL A 414 21.74 5.49 16.24
N ALA A 415 21.56 4.44 15.46
CA ALA A 415 22.63 3.83 14.68
C ALA A 415 22.17 3.52 13.24
N SER A 416 23.13 3.22 12.39
CA SER A 416 22.84 2.68 11.06
C SER A 416 22.20 1.28 11.21
N ASP A 417 21.13 1.02 10.47
CA ASP A 417 20.53 -0.32 10.42
C ASP A 417 21.15 -1.14 9.30
N THR A 418 22.20 -1.89 9.64
CA THR A 418 22.90 -2.75 8.68
C THR A 418 22.14 -4.05 8.38
N LYS A 419 21.23 -4.48 9.28
CA LYS A 419 20.56 -5.78 9.17
C LYS A 419 19.60 -5.81 7.99
N GLU A 420 18.81 -4.76 7.83
CA GLU A 420 17.89 -4.65 6.70
C GLU A 420 18.64 -4.57 5.36
N VAL A 421 19.77 -3.86 5.31
CA VAL A 421 20.62 -3.79 4.12
C VAL A 421 21.18 -5.17 3.76
N VAL A 422 21.71 -5.90 4.75
CA VAL A 422 22.21 -7.28 4.55
C VAL A 422 21.09 -8.19 4.04
N LYS A 423 19.89 -8.08 4.60
CA LYS A 423 18.73 -8.88 4.17
C LYS A 423 18.34 -8.57 2.72
N MET A 424 18.25 -7.30 2.32
CA MET A 424 17.93 -6.93 0.94
C MET A 424 18.96 -7.46 -0.06
N ILE A 425 20.25 -7.44 0.30
CA ILE A 425 21.32 -8.00 -0.54
C ILE A 425 21.25 -9.53 -0.60
N ASP A 426 20.94 -10.21 0.51
CA ASP A 426 20.74 -11.67 0.54
C ASP A 426 19.55 -12.11 -0.34
N ASP A 427 18.42 -11.40 -0.25
CA ASP A 427 17.24 -11.64 -1.09
C ASP A 427 17.58 -11.47 -2.58
N PHE A 428 18.39 -10.47 -2.92
CA PHE A 428 18.93 -10.29 -4.26
C PHE A 428 19.82 -11.46 -4.71
N VAL A 429 20.78 -11.88 -3.88
CA VAL A 429 21.69 -12.99 -4.21
C VAL A 429 20.89 -14.27 -4.49
N LYS A 430 19.86 -14.55 -3.70
CA LYS A 430 18.94 -15.69 -3.90
C LYS A 430 18.19 -15.57 -5.24
N ALA A 431 17.62 -14.40 -5.53
CA ALA A 431 16.89 -14.16 -6.77
C ALA A 431 17.79 -14.27 -8.02
N TYR A 432 19.01 -13.72 -7.94
CA TYR A 432 20.03 -13.82 -8.97
C TYR A 432 20.38 -15.29 -9.25
N ASN A 433 20.72 -16.04 -8.19
CA ASN A 433 21.09 -17.45 -8.31
C ASN A 433 19.96 -18.29 -8.90
N LYS A 434 18.72 -18.09 -8.44
CA LYS A 434 17.54 -18.78 -8.98
C LYS A 434 17.37 -18.51 -10.49
N THR A 435 17.49 -17.25 -10.91
CA THR A 435 17.34 -16.87 -12.32
C THR A 435 18.46 -17.48 -13.17
N LEU A 436 19.70 -17.41 -12.69
CA LEU A 436 20.87 -17.93 -13.39
C LEU A 436 20.79 -19.46 -13.54
N ILE A 437 20.41 -20.17 -12.48
CA ILE A 437 20.22 -21.63 -12.51
C ILE A 437 19.13 -22.00 -13.52
N GLY A 438 17.96 -21.38 -13.44
CA GLY A 438 16.85 -21.68 -14.36
C GLY A 438 17.22 -21.47 -15.83
N MET A 439 17.98 -20.44 -16.17
CA MET A 439 18.48 -20.25 -17.54
C MET A 439 19.51 -21.31 -17.95
N ASN A 440 20.47 -21.65 -17.07
CA ASN A 440 21.46 -22.68 -17.37
C ASN A 440 20.83 -24.07 -17.55
N GLU A 441 19.79 -24.39 -16.77
CA GLU A 441 19.02 -25.62 -16.95
C GLU A 441 18.39 -25.69 -18.33
N GLN A 442 17.76 -24.60 -18.80
CA GLN A 442 17.18 -24.54 -20.14
C GLN A 442 18.23 -24.68 -21.26
N ILE A 443 19.40 -24.05 -21.09
CA ILE A 443 20.51 -24.16 -22.04
C ILE A 443 21.04 -25.60 -22.12
N ALA A 444 21.20 -26.27 -20.97
CA ALA A 444 21.82 -27.59 -20.87
C ALA A 444 20.87 -28.74 -21.19
N GLN A 445 19.56 -28.53 -21.09
CA GLN A 445 18.56 -29.60 -21.27
C GLN A 445 18.50 -30.06 -22.74
N ASN A 446 18.92 -31.30 -23.02
CA ASN A 446 18.86 -31.87 -24.36
C ASN A 446 17.42 -32.22 -24.78
N ARG A 447 17.15 -32.16 -26.08
CA ARG A 447 15.87 -32.58 -26.65
C ARG A 447 15.76 -34.11 -26.65
N PRO A 448 14.77 -34.71 -25.96
CA PRO A 448 14.59 -36.16 -25.96
C PRO A 448 14.37 -36.72 -27.37
N THR A 449 14.76 -37.98 -27.59
CA THR A 449 14.54 -38.67 -28.88
C THR A 449 13.84 -40.02 -28.69
N LYS A 450 13.06 -40.43 -29.70
CA LYS A 450 12.49 -41.76 -29.85
C LYS A 450 12.91 -42.30 -31.21
N GLY A 451 13.69 -43.38 -31.22
CA GLY A 451 14.20 -43.99 -32.47
C GLY A 451 15.10 -43.06 -33.29
N GLY A 452 15.85 -42.16 -32.62
CA GLY A 452 16.73 -41.19 -33.27
C GLY A 452 16.04 -39.91 -33.76
N GLN A 453 14.72 -39.79 -33.62
CA GLN A 453 13.95 -38.59 -33.95
C GLN A 453 13.51 -37.85 -32.68
N HIS A 454 13.51 -36.52 -32.70
CA HIS A 454 13.03 -35.75 -31.55
C HIS A 454 11.52 -35.92 -31.35
N TYR A 455 11.08 -35.80 -30.10
CA TYR A 455 9.65 -35.70 -29.81
C TYR A 455 9.10 -34.40 -30.41
N GLU A 456 8.11 -34.54 -31.29
CA GLU A 456 7.35 -33.43 -31.87
C GLU A 456 5.97 -33.33 -31.19
N PRO A 457 5.29 -32.17 -31.24
CA PRO A 457 3.91 -32.08 -30.80
C PRO A 457 3.04 -33.13 -31.49
N LEU A 458 2.05 -33.69 -30.79
CA LEU A 458 1.18 -34.72 -31.39
C LEU A 458 0.22 -34.10 -32.40
N THR A 459 0.02 -34.77 -33.53
CA THR A 459 -1.07 -34.43 -34.48
C THR A 459 -2.43 -34.83 -33.88
N ASP A 460 -3.52 -34.27 -34.41
CA ASP A 460 -4.88 -34.61 -33.95
C ASP A 460 -5.19 -36.10 -34.07
N ASP A 461 -4.75 -36.73 -35.18
CA ASP A 461 -4.86 -38.17 -35.39
C ASP A 461 -4.08 -38.97 -34.32
N GLN A 462 -2.86 -38.54 -33.97
CA GLN A 462 -2.07 -39.21 -32.94
C GLN A 462 -2.68 -39.05 -31.55
N LYS A 463 -3.27 -37.88 -31.25
CA LYS A 463 -3.99 -37.64 -29.99
C LYS A 463 -5.21 -38.54 -29.87
N ALA A 464 -5.96 -38.75 -30.95
CA ALA A 464 -7.13 -39.63 -30.97
C ALA A 464 -6.80 -41.11 -30.72
N GLU A 465 -5.56 -41.53 -31.01
CA GLU A 465 -5.07 -42.90 -30.83
C GLU A 465 -4.37 -43.13 -29.46
N MET A 466 -4.25 -42.10 -28.61
CA MET A 466 -3.52 -42.14 -27.35
C MET A 466 -4.41 -41.82 -26.14
N SER A 467 -4.07 -42.38 -24.97
CA SER A 467 -4.70 -41.98 -23.69
C SER A 467 -4.19 -40.62 -23.20
N GLU A 468 -4.96 -39.94 -22.35
CA GLU A 468 -4.60 -38.63 -21.78
C GLU A 468 -3.24 -38.65 -21.06
N GLU A 469 -2.92 -39.71 -20.30
CA GLU A 469 -1.64 -39.85 -19.61
C GLU A 469 -0.47 -39.97 -20.60
N GLN A 470 -0.67 -40.72 -21.69
CA GLN A 470 0.34 -40.86 -22.74
C GLN A 470 0.54 -39.55 -23.50
N ILE A 471 -0.54 -38.82 -23.79
CA ILE A 471 -0.49 -37.48 -24.40
C ILE A 471 0.32 -36.54 -23.52
N LYS A 472 0.00 -36.45 -22.22
CA LYS A 472 0.69 -35.58 -21.26
C LYS A 472 2.18 -35.92 -21.16
N LYS A 473 2.53 -37.20 -21.10
CA LYS A 473 3.93 -37.64 -21.06
C LYS A 473 4.67 -37.29 -22.36
N TRP A 474 4.02 -37.47 -23.51
CA TRP A 474 4.60 -37.15 -24.81
C TRP A 474 4.82 -35.65 -24.99
N GLU A 475 3.79 -34.83 -24.75
CA GLU A 475 3.89 -33.37 -24.84
C GLU A 475 4.92 -32.83 -23.83
N GLY A 476 4.98 -33.39 -22.63
CA GLY A 476 6.01 -33.07 -21.65
C GLY A 476 7.44 -33.40 -22.10
N LEU A 477 7.64 -34.44 -22.92
CA LEU A 477 8.94 -34.74 -23.55
C LEU A 477 9.21 -33.83 -24.76
N ALA A 478 8.18 -33.49 -25.55
CA ALA A 478 8.29 -32.63 -26.72
C ALA A 478 8.64 -31.17 -26.37
N GLN A 479 8.21 -30.71 -25.19
CA GLN A 479 8.55 -29.38 -24.64
C GLN A 479 9.98 -29.27 -24.08
N GLN A 480 10.62 -30.40 -23.78
CA GLN A 480 11.97 -30.38 -23.18
C GLN A 480 13.05 -29.97 -24.18
N GLY A 481 13.97 -29.14 -23.71
CA GLY A 481 15.14 -28.72 -24.49
C GLY A 481 14.82 -27.83 -25.70
N LEU A 482 13.66 -27.18 -25.73
CA LEU A 482 13.31 -26.23 -26.82
C LEU A 482 14.26 -25.02 -26.88
N LEU A 483 14.89 -24.67 -25.75
CA LEU A 483 15.89 -23.62 -25.61
C LEU A 483 17.33 -24.17 -25.43
N ASN A 484 17.55 -25.45 -25.74
CA ASN A 484 18.87 -26.06 -25.71
C ASN A 484 19.86 -25.26 -26.58
N ASN A 485 21.02 -24.92 -26.03
CA ASN A 485 22.04 -24.11 -26.71
C ASN A 485 21.52 -22.78 -27.30
N ASP A 486 20.49 -22.18 -26.69
CA ASP A 486 19.94 -20.92 -27.17
C ASP A 486 20.93 -19.75 -26.99
N SER A 487 21.23 -19.07 -28.10
CA SER A 487 22.22 -17.98 -28.13
C SER A 487 21.82 -16.77 -27.27
N ILE A 488 20.53 -16.45 -27.15
CA ILE A 488 20.06 -15.31 -26.33
C ILE A 488 20.26 -15.66 -24.86
N LEU A 489 19.85 -16.85 -24.43
CA LEU A 489 20.06 -17.32 -23.05
C LEU A 489 21.55 -17.39 -22.70
N MET A 490 22.38 -18.00 -23.55
CA MET A 490 23.82 -18.10 -23.32
C MET A 490 24.49 -16.72 -23.22
N SER A 491 24.14 -15.80 -24.13
CA SER A 491 24.65 -14.42 -24.08
C SER A 491 24.19 -13.68 -22.83
N THR A 492 22.96 -13.93 -22.38
CA THR A 492 22.37 -13.32 -21.19
C THR A 492 23.09 -13.81 -19.95
N VAL A 493 23.20 -15.11 -19.74
CA VAL A 493 23.94 -15.73 -18.62
C VAL A 493 25.37 -15.17 -18.54
N THR A 494 26.08 -15.13 -19.67
CA THR A 494 27.45 -14.59 -19.74
C THR A 494 27.48 -13.11 -19.34
N THR A 495 26.54 -12.32 -19.84
CA THR A 495 26.44 -10.90 -19.53
C THR A 495 26.16 -10.69 -18.04
N LEU A 496 25.18 -11.39 -17.46
CA LEU A 496 24.81 -11.26 -16.05
C LEU A 496 25.98 -11.63 -15.12
N ARG A 497 26.77 -12.66 -15.45
CA ARG A 497 27.97 -13.04 -14.71
C ARG A 497 29.03 -11.94 -14.77
N GLY A 498 29.33 -11.45 -15.97
CA GLY A 498 30.32 -10.40 -16.17
C GLY A 498 30.01 -9.09 -15.44
N GLN A 499 28.73 -8.75 -15.27
CA GLN A 499 28.31 -7.58 -14.50
C GLN A 499 28.62 -7.71 -13.00
N MET A 500 28.45 -8.89 -12.40
CA MET A 500 28.70 -9.12 -10.97
C MET A 500 30.19 -9.16 -10.63
N SER A 501 31.04 -9.56 -11.58
CA SER A 501 32.49 -9.58 -11.43
C SER A 501 33.18 -8.26 -11.83
N ARG A 502 32.43 -7.22 -12.19
CA ARG A 502 33.02 -5.96 -12.67
C ARG A 502 33.68 -5.18 -11.52
N VAL A 503 34.77 -4.50 -11.85
CA VAL A 503 35.38 -3.45 -11.02
C VAL A 503 34.70 -2.11 -11.29
N VAL A 504 34.18 -1.46 -10.25
CA VAL A 504 33.58 -0.11 -10.33
C VAL A 504 34.67 0.93 -10.14
N TYR A 505 34.73 1.90 -11.05
CA TYR A 505 35.72 2.97 -11.04
C TYR A 505 35.20 4.23 -10.38
N THR A 506 35.52 4.42 -9.10
CA THR A 506 35.10 5.61 -8.35
C THR A 506 36.23 6.64 -8.33
N PRO A 507 36.01 7.86 -8.84
CA PRO A 507 36.93 8.97 -8.59
C PRO A 507 36.88 9.32 -7.11
N ILE A 508 38.03 9.52 -6.49
CA ILE A 508 38.13 9.89 -5.07
C ILE A 508 38.97 11.12 -4.94
N THR A 509 38.40 12.12 -4.27
CA THR A 509 38.91 13.48 -4.26
C THR A 509 39.42 13.83 -2.87
N LEU A 510 40.70 14.12 -2.78
CA LEU A 510 41.32 14.84 -1.67
C LEU A 510 41.09 16.33 -1.90
N ALA A 511 40.35 17.00 -1.01
CA ALA A 511 40.15 18.44 -1.09
C ALA A 511 40.96 19.14 0.01
N GLY A 512 41.64 20.23 -0.36
CA GLY A 512 42.37 21.07 0.58
C GLY A 512 41.48 22.15 1.19
N GLY A 513 42.09 22.97 2.03
CA GLY A 513 41.47 24.17 2.61
C GLY A 513 41.30 25.32 1.61
N HIS A 514 40.57 26.35 2.03
CA HIS A 514 40.40 27.57 1.23
C HIS A 514 41.76 28.24 0.99
N LEU A 515 42.04 28.52 -0.27
CA LEU A 515 43.16 29.34 -0.71
C LEU A 515 42.85 30.82 -0.47
N THR A 516 43.89 31.59 -0.20
CA THR A 516 43.87 33.04 -0.37
C THR A 516 43.83 33.39 -1.87
N GLU A 517 43.24 34.54 -2.26
CA GLU A 517 43.09 34.95 -3.67
C GLU A 517 44.40 34.89 -4.47
N ALA A 518 45.54 35.06 -3.79
CA ALA A 518 46.87 34.78 -4.30
C ALA A 518 47.62 33.81 -3.37
N THR A 519 48.17 32.72 -3.91
CA THR A 519 48.95 31.73 -3.14
C THR A 519 50.43 31.81 -3.55
N SER A 520 51.33 32.07 -2.59
CA SER A 520 52.77 32.24 -2.85
C SER A 520 53.57 30.99 -2.46
N PHE A 521 54.55 30.59 -3.27
CA PHE A 521 55.52 29.55 -2.93
C PHE A 521 56.93 30.12 -2.89
N THR A 522 57.75 29.64 -1.94
CA THR A 522 59.14 30.09 -1.74
C THR A 522 60.10 28.97 -2.13
N PRO A 523 61.40 29.25 -2.38
CA PRO A 523 62.37 28.20 -2.70
C PRO A 523 62.48 27.11 -1.62
N THR A 524 62.08 27.44 -0.40
CA THR A 524 62.05 26.57 0.77
C THR A 524 60.66 26.05 1.14
N ALA A 525 59.64 26.23 0.29
CA ALA A 525 58.27 25.73 0.51
C ALA A 525 57.51 25.63 -0.82
N ASN A 526 57.93 24.70 -1.68
CA ASN A 526 57.44 24.55 -3.05
C ASN A 526 57.33 23.10 -3.54
N GLN A 527 57.58 22.11 -2.68
CA GLN A 527 57.51 20.69 -3.05
C GLN A 527 56.27 20.03 -2.48
N ILE A 528 55.72 19.01 -3.14
CA ILE A 528 54.61 18.19 -2.63
C ILE A 528 54.90 16.73 -2.96
N THR A 529 54.80 15.84 -1.97
CA THR A 529 55.00 14.40 -2.18
C THR A 529 53.65 13.70 -2.33
N PHE A 530 53.47 13.02 -3.47
CA PHE A 530 52.31 12.20 -3.78
C PHE A 530 52.70 10.72 -3.71
N THR A 531 51.89 9.92 -3.04
CA THR A 531 51.92 8.46 -3.16
C THR A 531 50.63 8.02 -3.84
N LEU A 532 50.74 7.39 -5.00
CA LEU A 532 49.62 6.84 -5.78
C LEU A 532 49.80 5.33 -5.92
N GLY A 533 49.08 4.56 -5.11
CA GLY A 533 49.27 3.11 -4.98
C GLY A 533 50.63 2.84 -4.37
N ASP A 534 51.46 2.05 -5.04
CA ASP A 534 52.83 1.74 -4.61
C ASP A 534 53.88 2.75 -5.13
N GLN A 535 53.45 3.79 -5.88
CA GLN A 535 54.36 4.77 -6.46
C GLN A 535 54.37 6.07 -5.65
N THR A 536 55.52 6.41 -5.07
CA THR A 536 55.76 7.71 -4.44
C THR A 536 56.60 8.61 -5.35
N LYS A 537 56.09 9.80 -5.68
CA LYS A 537 56.79 10.82 -6.46
C LYS A 537 56.59 12.20 -5.88
N GLN A 538 57.59 13.05 -6.03
CA GLN A 538 57.55 14.44 -5.60
C GLN A 538 57.36 15.36 -6.80
N ILE A 539 56.50 16.37 -6.67
CA ILE A 539 56.41 17.47 -7.62
C ILE A 539 57.00 18.75 -7.00
N THR A 540 57.53 19.62 -7.84
CA THR A 540 58.10 20.92 -7.43
C THR A 540 57.44 22.04 -8.23
N LEU A 541 56.95 23.07 -7.51
CA LEU A 541 56.37 24.29 -8.03
C LEU A 541 57.44 25.39 -8.15
N ASP A 542 57.26 26.34 -9.07
CA ASP A 542 58.20 27.46 -9.18
C ASP A 542 57.99 28.45 -8.02
N PRO A 543 59.05 29.04 -7.44
CA PRO A 543 58.92 30.01 -6.35
C PRO A 543 58.33 31.35 -6.81
N LYS A 544 57.01 31.43 -6.91
CA LYS A 544 56.28 32.65 -7.26
C LYS A 544 54.86 32.65 -6.70
N ILE A 545 54.13 33.72 -6.98
CA ILE A 545 52.71 33.87 -6.65
C ILE A 545 51.89 33.32 -7.81
N TYR A 546 50.89 32.50 -7.50
CA TYR A 546 49.92 31.99 -8.47
C TYR A 546 48.51 32.50 -8.15
N SER A 547 47.74 32.79 -9.19
CA SER A 547 46.28 32.84 -9.10
C SER A 547 45.72 31.41 -8.93
N GLY A 548 44.50 31.25 -8.43
CA GLY A 548 43.89 29.93 -8.24
C GLY A 548 43.85 29.09 -9.53
N ASN A 549 43.50 29.71 -10.67
CA ASN A 549 43.40 29.02 -11.96
C ASN A 549 44.78 28.63 -12.54
N ASP A 550 45.78 29.50 -12.39
CA ASP A 550 47.15 29.20 -12.82
C ASP A 550 47.75 28.06 -11.98
N LEU A 551 47.50 28.10 -10.67
CA LEU A 551 47.94 27.08 -9.74
C LEU A 551 47.35 25.72 -10.06
N LYS A 552 46.02 25.65 -10.29
CA LYS A 552 45.34 24.43 -10.76
C LYS A 552 46.01 23.88 -12.02
N SER A 553 46.22 24.73 -13.02
CA SER A 553 46.77 24.32 -14.32
C SER A 553 48.20 23.79 -14.21
N ILE A 554 49.03 24.44 -13.40
CA ILE A 554 50.43 24.03 -13.19
C ILE A 554 50.51 22.76 -12.36
N LEU A 555 49.72 22.65 -11.29
CA LEU A 555 49.62 21.40 -10.52
C LEU A 555 49.20 20.25 -11.42
N GLN A 556 48.21 20.46 -12.31
CA GLN A 556 47.76 19.45 -13.27
C GLN A 556 48.89 18.98 -14.20
N GLY A 557 49.68 19.92 -14.73
CA GLY A 557 50.86 19.60 -15.54
C GLY A 557 51.87 18.76 -14.77
N LYS A 558 52.24 19.20 -13.55
CA LYS A 558 53.25 18.52 -12.72
C LYS A 558 52.82 17.10 -12.30
N VAL A 559 51.56 16.89 -11.94
CA VAL A 559 51.07 15.55 -11.59
C VAL A 559 50.96 14.64 -12.81
N ASN A 560 50.65 15.18 -14.00
CA ASN A 560 50.69 14.44 -15.25
C ASN A 560 52.12 14.02 -15.63
N ASP A 561 53.09 14.91 -15.46
CA ASP A 561 54.51 14.59 -15.68
C ASP A 561 54.99 13.50 -14.71
N ALA A 562 54.55 13.59 -13.45
CA ALA A 562 54.92 12.62 -12.42
C ALA A 562 54.28 11.25 -12.66
N PHE A 563 52.97 11.15 -12.84
CA PHE A 563 52.26 9.87 -12.81
C PHE A 563 51.72 9.40 -14.17
N GLY A 564 51.79 10.24 -15.20
CA GLY A 564 51.13 10.05 -16.48
C GLY A 564 49.77 10.78 -16.54
N ILE A 565 49.36 11.10 -17.77
CA ILE A 565 48.11 11.82 -18.04
C ILE A 565 46.91 11.05 -17.46
N ASN A 566 45.96 11.78 -16.87
CA ASN A 566 44.69 11.26 -16.32
C ASN A 566 44.81 10.33 -15.10
N ARG A 567 45.96 10.28 -14.43
CA ARG A 567 46.14 9.50 -13.19
C ARG A 567 45.72 10.27 -11.94
N ILE A 568 45.99 11.57 -11.92
CA ILE A 568 45.56 12.51 -10.89
C ILE A 568 44.98 13.73 -11.59
N GLN A 569 43.79 14.14 -11.16
CA GLN A 569 43.07 15.28 -11.72
C GLN A 569 43.00 16.38 -10.68
N VAL A 570 43.33 17.60 -11.09
CA VAL A 570 43.42 18.76 -10.19
C VAL A 570 42.19 19.63 -10.38
N GLY A 571 41.36 19.70 -9.35
CA GLY A 571 40.19 20.55 -9.29
C GLY A 571 40.47 21.90 -8.64
N LEU A 572 39.64 22.88 -8.98
CA LEU A 572 39.51 24.13 -8.24
C LEU A 572 38.01 24.45 -8.14
N SER A 573 37.49 24.46 -6.92
CA SER A 573 36.10 24.85 -6.63
C SER A 573 36.08 25.54 -5.27
N ASP A 574 35.30 26.60 -5.12
CA ASP A 574 35.21 27.35 -3.84
C ASP A 574 36.59 27.81 -3.31
N ASN A 575 37.49 28.20 -4.22
CA ASN A 575 38.90 28.50 -3.93
C ASN A 575 39.64 27.37 -3.18
N LYS A 576 39.32 26.10 -3.41
CA LYS A 576 40.03 24.94 -2.85
C LYS A 576 40.67 24.14 -3.97
N ILE A 577 41.95 23.81 -3.84
CA ILE A 577 42.58 22.80 -4.70
C ILE A 577 42.07 21.42 -4.26
N SER A 578 41.76 20.57 -5.24
CA SER A 578 41.48 19.17 -4.99
C SER A 578 42.29 18.26 -5.92
N PHE A 579 42.62 17.06 -5.44
CA PHE A 579 43.31 16.02 -6.19
C PHE A 579 42.41 14.78 -6.26
N THR A 580 42.06 14.36 -7.47
CA THR A 580 41.18 13.22 -7.71
C THR A 580 41.96 12.08 -8.35
N SER A 581 42.03 10.91 -7.70
CA SER A 581 42.52 9.66 -8.31
C SER A 581 41.37 8.77 -8.73
N GLN A 582 41.62 7.88 -9.69
CA GLN A 582 40.68 6.80 -10.05
C GLN A 582 41.13 5.51 -9.37
N ASN A 583 40.36 5.00 -8.39
CA ASN A 583 40.55 3.67 -7.82
C ASN A 583 41.94 3.33 -7.25
N ILE A 584 42.77 4.33 -6.99
CA ILE A 584 44.11 4.13 -6.46
C ILE A 584 44.26 5.01 -5.24
N ASN A 585 44.72 4.40 -4.14
CA ASN A 585 45.04 5.10 -2.91
C ASN A 585 45.96 6.28 -3.23
N MET A 586 45.50 7.48 -2.93
CA MET A 586 46.32 8.68 -3.04
C MET A 586 46.60 9.17 -1.63
N THR A 587 47.86 9.41 -1.33
CA THR A 587 48.30 10.10 -0.11
C THR A 587 49.13 11.29 -0.52
N VAL A 588 48.85 12.44 0.09
CA VAL A 588 49.70 13.62 0.00
C VAL A 588 50.42 13.78 1.32
N SER A 589 51.72 14.03 1.27
CA SER A 589 52.56 14.08 2.47
C SER A 589 53.61 15.17 2.36
N SER A 590 53.99 15.68 3.52
CA SER A 590 55.16 16.52 3.65
C SER A 590 56.42 15.69 3.44
N GLY A 591 57.29 16.16 2.54
CA GLY A 591 58.64 15.62 2.42
C GLY A 591 59.52 16.04 3.60
N THR A 592 60.77 15.58 3.61
CA THR A 592 61.74 15.90 4.67
C THR A 592 62.27 17.35 4.64
N GLN A 593 62.00 18.11 3.57
CA GLN A 593 62.37 19.52 3.39
C GLN A 593 61.37 20.21 2.43
N ASN A 594 61.03 21.48 2.70
CA ASN A 594 60.44 22.43 1.73
C ASN A 594 59.02 22.18 1.17
N ASP A 595 58.06 21.86 2.03
CA ASP A 595 56.70 21.47 1.62
C ASP A 595 55.70 22.64 1.40
N ALA A 596 54.95 22.57 0.31
CA ALA A 596 53.89 23.48 -0.12
C ALA A 596 52.48 23.05 0.33
N LEU A 597 52.32 21.82 0.85
CA LEU A 597 51.03 21.17 1.12
C LEU A 597 50.12 21.96 2.08
N SER A 598 50.70 22.54 3.13
CA SER A 598 49.96 23.35 4.11
C SER A 598 49.38 24.64 3.51
N LYS A 599 50.03 25.23 2.50
CA LYS A 599 49.51 26.42 1.79
C LYS A 599 48.33 26.11 0.90
N LEU A 600 48.20 24.85 0.49
CA LEU A 600 47.03 24.33 -0.21
C LEU A 600 45.93 23.87 0.76
N GLY A 601 46.16 24.02 2.07
CA GLY A 601 45.23 23.64 3.14
C GLY A 601 45.08 22.14 3.32
N PHE A 602 46.08 21.35 2.94
CA PHE A 602 46.15 19.91 3.23
C PHE A 602 47.04 19.65 4.45
N ILE A 603 46.79 18.55 5.14
CA ILE A 603 47.61 18.04 6.24
C ILE A 603 48.52 16.93 5.70
N SER A 604 49.77 16.90 6.14
CA SER A 604 50.70 15.83 5.77
C SER A 604 50.16 14.47 6.20
N GLY A 605 49.98 13.56 5.24
CA GLY A 605 49.40 12.24 5.47
C GLY A 605 47.92 12.16 5.07
N ASP A 606 47.31 13.27 4.63
CA ASP A 606 45.97 13.25 4.05
C ASP A 606 45.92 12.21 2.93
N SER A 607 44.95 11.30 3.02
CA SER A 607 44.80 10.21 2.07
C SER A 607 43.35 9.98 1.67
N VAL A 608 43.13 9.61 0.41
CA VAL A 608 41.90 8.97 -0.07
C VAL A 608 42.19 7.54 -0.46
N LYS A 609 41.31 6.64 -0.07
CA LYS A 609 41.33 5.23 -0.48
C LYS A 609 39.96 4.83 -1.04
N PRO A 610 39.88 4.07 -2.15
CA PRO A 610 38.64 3.39 -2.52
C PRO A 610 38.45 2.28 -1.51
N SER A 611 37.50 2.42 -0.59
CA SER A 611 37.28 1.36 0.40
C SER A 611 36.82 0.07 -0.27
N PHE A 612 35.96 0.17 -1.30
CA PHE A 612 35.49 -0.96 -2.08
C PHE A 612 35.34 -0.59 -3.56
N ASN A 613 35.84 -1.44 -4.46
CA ASN A 613 35.72 -1.29 -5.91
C ASN A 613 35.18 -2.55 -6.61
N ASN A 614 34.90 -3.63 -5.88
CA ASN A 614 34.24 -4.82 -6.41
C ASN A 614 33.42 -5.53 -5.32
N LEU A 615 32.44 -6.33 -5.75
CA LEU A 615 31.49 -7.02 -4.87
C LEU A 615 32.18 -7.99 -3.88
N SER A 616 33.29 -8.63 -4.27
CA SER A 616 33.97 -9.62 -3.42
C SER A 616 34.60 -9.01 -2.17
N GLN A 617 34.96 -7.73 -2.22
CA GLN A 617 35.52 -7.01 -1.08
C GLN A 617 34.46 -6.74 0.00
N ILE A 618 33.18 -6.69 -0.36
CA ILE A 618 32.06 -6.55 0.58
C ILE A 618 31.37 -7.90 0.86
N GLY A 619 32.00 -9.03 0.51
CA GLY A 619 31.49 -10.36 0.83
C GLY A 619 30.56 -10.99 -0.20
N ILE A 620 30.41 -10.41 -1.39
CA ILE A 620 29.61 -10.99 -2.48
C ILE A 620 30.56 -11.54 -3.55
N ALA A 621 30.85 -12.83 -3.51
CA ALA A 621 31.80 -13.48 -4.41
C ALA A 621 31.08 -14.23 -5.53
N THR A 622 31.64 -14.20 -6.74
CA THR A 622 31.21 -15.08 -7.85
C THR A 622 31.90 -16.43 -7.71
N GLY A 623 31.12 -17.51 -7.69
CA GLY A 623 31.58 -18.88 -7.79
C GLY A 623 32.26 -19.16 -9.13
N ASP A 624 32.95 -20.30 -9.19
CA ASP A 624 33.70 -20.69 -10.37
C ASP A 624 32.79 -21.08 -11.56
N TYR A 625 33.43 -21.42 -12.69
CA TYR A 625 32.71 -21.81 -13.90
C TYR A 625 31.93 -23.12 -13.73
N SER A 626 32.41 -24.02 -12.87
CA SER A 626 31.74 -25.30 -12.58
C SER A 626 30.46 -25.12 -11.78
N GLU A 627 30.40 -24.05 -10.98
CA GLU A 627 29.23 -23.64 -10.22
C GLU A 627 28.28 -22.73 -11.01
N ASN A 628 28.47 -22.63 -12.32
CA ASN A 628 27.67 -21.79 -13.20
C ASN A 628 27.68 -20.31 -12.77
N GLY A 629 28.77 -19.82 -12.16
CA GLY A 629 28.92 -18.42 -11.78
C GLY A 629 27.89 -17.92 -10.76
N ARG A 630 27.40 -18.81 -9.88
CA ARG A 630 26.52 -18.45 -8.76
C ARG A 630 27.18 -17.43 -7.83
N LEU A 631 26.40 -16.58 -7.17
CA LEU A 631 26.89 -15.69 -6.13
C LEU A 631 26.88 -16.38 -4.77
N HIS A 632 27.93 -16.13 -3.99
CA HIS A 632 28.06 -16.48 -2.58
C HIS A 632 28.09 -15.21 -1.73
N LEU A 633 27.33 -15.21 -0.64
CA LEU A 633 27.27 -14.08 0.29
C LEU A 633 27.89 -14.46 1.64
N ASP A 634 28.94 -13.74 2.02
CA ASP A 634 29.45 -13.69 3.39
C ASP A 634 28.80 -12.50 4.11
N THR A 635 27.76 -12.81 4.89
CA THR A 635 26.98 -11.80 5.64
C THR A 635 27.81 -11.09 6.70
N ASN A 636 28.83 -11.76 7.28
CA ASN A 636 29.69 -11.13 8.29
C ASN A 636 30.61 -10.09 7.64
N LYS A 637 31.21 -10.43 6.49
CA LYS A 637 32.05 -9.50 5.74
C LYS A 637 31.25 -8.31 5.20
N LEU A 638 30.01 -8.55 4.74
CA LEU A 638 29.11 -7.48 4.31
C LEU A 638 28.72 -6.57 5.48
N ASN A 639 28.33 -7.14 6.62
CA ASN A 639 27.97 -6.36 7.80
C ASN A 639 29.14 -5.51 8.28
N ASN A 640 30.34 -6.08 8.36
CA ASN A 640 31.56 -5.34 8.71
C ASN A 640 31.85 -4.19 7.72
N ALA A 641 31.69 -4.42 6.42
CA ALA A 641 31.84 -3.36 5.42
C ALA A 641 30.84 -2.19 5.62
N LEU A 642 29.58 -2.52 5.94
CA LEU A 642 28.53 -1.54 6.22
C LEU A 642 28.76 -0.77 7.54
N GLU A 643 29.37 -1.40 8.54
CA GLU A 643 29.73 -0.76 9.81
C GLU A 643 30.96 0.15 9.69
N THR A 644 31.96 -0.27 8.89
CA THR A 644 33.26 0.43 8.79
C THR A 644 33.29 1.54 7.75
N ASP A 645 32.68 1.34 6.58
CA ASP A 645 32.55 2.37 5.55
C ASP A 645 31.23 2.21 4.74
N PRO A 646 30.10 2.65 5.32
CA PRO A 646 28.80 2.58 4.64
C PRO A 646 28.77 3.42 3.34
N GLU A 647 29.49 4.54 3.29
CA GLU A 647 29.56 5.38 2.08
C GLU A 647 30.31 4.68 0.96
N GLY A 648 31.38 3.94 1.29
CA GLY A 648 32.10 3.08 0.37
C GLY A 648 31.22 1.98 -0.23
N VAL A 649 30.45 1.28 0.61
CA VAL A 649 29.52 0.25 0.15
C VAL A 649 28.45 0.85 -0.74
N MET A 650 27.80 1.93 -0.30
CA MET A 650 26.77 2.63 -1.08
C MET A 650 27.32 3.08 -2.43
N ARG A 651 28.49 3.72 -2.46
CA ARG A 651 29.13 4.17 -3.70
C ARG A 651 29.43 3.01 -4.65
N LEU A 652 29.94 1.88 -4.16
CA LEU A 652 30.17 0.69 -4.98
C LEU A 652 28.86 0.19 -5.63
N LEU A 653 27.76 0.22 -4.90
CA LEU A 653 26.50 -0.38 -5.32
C LEU A 653 25.61 0.54 -6.16
N THR A 654 25.52 1.82 -5.80
CA THR A 654 24.51 2.75 -6.32
C THR A 654 25.04 3.82 -7.26
N ASN A 655 26.35 4.09 -7.30
CA ASN A 655 26.87 5.30 -7.93
C ASN A 655 26.20 5.60 -9.28
N THR A 656 25.46 6.71 -9.32
CA THR A 656 24.70 7.17 -10.48
C THR A 656 25.47 8.21 -11.28
N ARG A 657 26.51 8.81 -10.68
CA ARG A 657 27.37 9.76 -11.35
C ARG A 657 28.36 9.01 -12.24
N GLY A 658 28.12 9.13 -13.54
CA GLY A 658 29.20 9.04 -14.52
C GLY A 658 30.34 9.96 -14.11
N VAL A 659 31.56 9.66 -14.51
CA VAL A 659 32.67 10.59 -14.33
C VAL A 659 32.40 11.82 -15.20
N ASP A 660 31.58 12.75 -14.70
CA ASP A 660 31.29 14.01 -15.35
C ASP A 660 32.60 14.80 -15.37
N ALA A 661 33.23 14.76 -16.54
CA ALA A 661 34.36 15.56 -16.98
C ALA A 661 35.73 15.28 -16.34
N LEU A 662 36.45 14.29 -16.88
CA LEU A 662 37.92 14.25 -16.83
C LEU A 662 38.61 14.63 -18.15
N SER A 663 37.90 15.21 -19.12
CA SER A 663 38.57 15.82 -20.27
C SER A 663 37.68 16.85 -20.97
N SER A 664 38.21 18.05 -21.15
CA SER A 664 37.65 19.11 -21.99
C SER A 664 37.95 18.91 -23.48
N ASN A 665 38.63 17.82 -23.88
CA ASN A 665 39.06 17.59 -25.26
C ASN A 665 38.20 16.55 -26.00
N ALA A 666 37.72 16.92 -27.19
CA ALA A 666 36.76 16.15 -27.98
C ALA A 666 37.29 14.79 -28.50
N SER A 667 38.60 14.58 -28.56
CA SER A 667 39.23 13.30 -28.90
C SER A 667 39.17 12.24 -27.79
N ASP A 668 38.81 12.62 -26.56
CA ASP A 668 38.69 11.73 -25.41
C ASP A 668 37.25 11.19 -25.19
N LYS A 669 36.27 11.58 -26.02
CA LYS A 669 34.85 11.18 -25.83
C LYS A 669 34.62 9.66 -25.85
N PHE A 670 35.42 8.90 -26.59
CA PHE A 670 35.33 7.43 -26.59
C PHE A 670 35.82 6.81 -25.26
N LYS A 671 36.85 7.38 -24.63
CA LYS A 671 37.33 6.95 -23.30
C LYS A 671 36.44 7.49 -22.18
N ALA A 672 35.90 8.70 -22.33
CA ALA A 672 34.97 9.32 -21.39
C ALA A 672 33.64 8.54 -21.27
N ASN A 673 33.10 8.02 -22.37
CA ASN A 673 31.89 7.17 -22.32
C ASN A 673 32.14 5.82 -21.64
N GLN A 674 33.34 5.23 -21.83
CA GLN A 674 33.73 3.98 -21.17
C GLN A 674 33.99 4.20 -19.67
N LEU A 675 34.69 5.28 -19.29
CA LEU A 675 34.91 5.69 -17.91
C LEU A 675 33.61 6.00 -17.17
N THR A 676 32.63 6.63 -17.84
CA THR A 676 31.29 6.89 -17.30
C THR A 676 30.45 5.63 -17.14
N ALA A 677 30.61 4.62 -18.00
CA ALA A 677 29.95 3.32 -17.83
C ALA A 677 30.60 2.49 -16.70
N ASP A 678 31.93 2.54 -16.62
CA ASP A 678 32.74 1.80 -15.66
C ASP A 678 32.69 2.40 -14.25
N SER A 679 32.30 3.67 -14.11
CA SER A 679 32.08 4.33 -12.81
C SER A 679 30.71 4.07 -12.20
N LYS A 680 29.74 3.57 -12.98
CA LYS A 680 28.41 3.27 -12.45
C LYS A 680 28.50 2.18 -11.39
N GLY A 681 27.76 2.38 -10.31
CA GLY A 681 27.59 1.38 -9.26
C GLY A 681 27.08 0.06 -9.82
N VAL A 682 27.42 -1.04 -9.14
CA VAL A 682 27.12 -2.39 -9.64
C VAL A 682 25.63 -2.56 -9.93
N PHE A 683 24.75 -2.16 -9.01
CA PHE A 683 23.31 -2.29 -9.21
C PHE A 683 22.72 -1.30 -10.22
N THR A 684 23.28 -0.10 -10.31
CA THR A 684 22.87 0.88 -11.32
C THR A 684 23.11 0.34 -12.74
N SER A 685 24.32 -0.16 -13.00
CA SER A 685 24.65 -0.74 -14.31
C SER A 685 23.98 -2.10 -14.53
N PHE A 686 23.80 -2.90 -13.49
CA PHE A 686 23.09 -4.18 -13.60
C PHE A 686 21.62 -3.97 -13.97
N TYR A 687 20.95 -2.97 -13.39
CA TYR A 687 19.58 -2.59 -13.74
C TYR A 687 19.43 -2.21 -15.23
N GLU A 688 20.36 -1.43 -15.78
CA GLU A 688 20.40 -1.08 -17.21
C GLU A 688 20.64 -2.31 -18.10
N THR A 689 21.56 -3.18 -17.65
CA THR A 689 21.86 -4.44 -18.34
C THR A 689 20.64 -5.33 -18.39
N LEU A 690 19.94 -5.51 -17.26
CA LEU A 690 18.70 -6.27 -17.19
C LEU A 690 17.63 -5.70 -18.11
N GLY A 691 17.45 -4.37 -18.12
CA GLY A 691 16.53 -3.72 -19.06
C GLY A 691 16.87 -3.98 -20.53
N THR A 692 18.15 -4.20 -20.85
CA THR A 692 18.58 -4.58 -22.20
C THR A 692 18.32 -6.06 -22.49
N GLN A 693 18.55 -6.96 -21.54
CA GLN A 693 18.23 -8.38 -21.73
C GLN A 693 16.72 -8.58 -21.83
N VAL A 694 15.91 -7.99 -20.94
CA VAL A 694 14.44 -8.01 -21.01
C VAL A 694 13.94 -7.63 -22.41
N ARG A 695 14.48 -6.55 -22.99
CA ARG A 695 14.14 -6.14 -24.36
C ARG A 695 14.46 -7.20 -25.40
N LYS A 696 15.63 -7.87 -25.34
CA LYS A 696 15.97 -8.96 -26.28
C LYS A 696 14.97 -10.11 -26.21
N PHE A 697 14.53 -10.48 -25.00
CA PHE A 697 13.52 -11.53 -24.83
C PHE A 697 12.15 -11.07 -25.33
N THR A 698 11.77 -9.82 -25.07
CA THR A 698 10.54 -9.21 -25.60
C THR A 698 10.56 -9.15 -27.14
N ASP A 699 11.68 -8.79 -27.76
CA ASP A 699 11.80 -8.78 -29.23
C ASP A 699 11.67 -10.19 -29.83
N GLN A 700 12.13 -11.21 -29.08
CA GLN A 700 12.08 -12.61 -29.52
C GLN A 700 10.67 -13.22 -29.38
N ALA A 701 10.01 -13.00 -28.25
CA ALA A 701 8.80 -13.72 -27.84
C ALA A 701 7.64 -12.84 -27.34
N GLY A 702 7.76 -11.52 -27.42
CA GLY A 702 6.75 -10.58 -26.96
C GLY A 702 6.72 -10.37 -25.45
N LEU A 703 5.80 -9.52 -25.00
CA LEU A 703 5.55 -9.31 -23.57
C LEU A 703 4.82 -10.52 -22.95
N PRO A 704 5.16 -10.91 -21.72
CA PRO A 704 4.39 -11.90 -20.97
C PRO A 704 2.91 -11.49 -20.87
N GLY A 705 1.98 -12.42 -21.16
CA GLY A 705 0.54 -12.19 -21.02
C GLY A 705 -0.13 -11.37 -22.14
N GLY A 706 0.61 -10.92 -23.16
CA GLY A 706 0.08 -10.24 -24.35
C GLY A 706 0.18 -11.09 -25.63
N GLY A 707 -0.78 -10.95 -26.54
CA GLY A 707 -0.67 -11.47 -27.90
C GLY A 707 0.16 -10.52 -28.77
N ASP A 708 1.46 -10.42 -28.52
CA ASP A 708 2.32 -9.52 -29.28
C ASP A 708 2.73 -10.15 -30.62
N SER A 709 1.99 -9.79 -31.67
CA SER A 709 2.22 -10.18 -33.05
C SER A 709 3.51 -9.62 -33.66
N ASN A 710 4.19 -8.67 -33.00
CA ASN A 710 5.37 -8.02 -33.54
C ASN A 710 6.69 -8.70 -33.19
N SER A 711 6.68 -9.65 -32.24
CA SER A 711 7.84 -10.45 -31.88
C SER A 711 8.32 -11.33 -33.04
N LYS A 712 9.57 -11.79 -33.00
CA LYS A 712 10.11 -12.68 -34.05
C LYS A 712 9.32 -13.98 -34.16
N ILE A 713 9.07 -14.65 -33.03
CA ILE A 713 8.28 -15.89 -33.00
C ILE A 713 6.81 -15.61 -33.36
N GLY A 714 6.23 -14.50 -32.88
CA GLY A 714 4.86 -14.10 -33.23
C GLY A 714 4.67 -13.91 -34.74
N LYS A 715 5.63 -13.28 -35.43
CA LYS A 715 5.62 -13.13 -36.90
C LYS A 715 5.74 -14.47 -37.63
N GLU A 716 6.55 -15.40 -37.13
CA GLU A 716 6.66 -16.76 -37.68
C GLU A 716 5.34 -17.52 -37.54
N ILE A 717 4.71 -17.48 -36.36
CA ILE A 717 3.38 -18.08 -36.12
C ILE A 717 2.32 -17.50 -37.07
N ILE A 718 2.30 -16.19 -37.30
CA ILE A 718 1.36 -15.56 -38.24
C ILE A 718 1.60 -16.04 -39.67
N LYS A 719 2.86 -16.13 -40.08
CA LYS A 719 3.23 -16.63 -41.42
C LYS A 719 2.77 -18.08 -41.61
N ASP A 720 2.99 -18.94 -40.61
CA ASP A 720 2.61 -20.35 -40.67
C ASP A 720 1.08 -20.52 -40.64
N ASN A 721 0.35 -19.70 -39.87
CA ASN A 721 -1.11 -19.67 -39.90
C ASN A 721 -1.67 -19.28 -41.28
N ASN A 722 -1.07 -18.28 -41.94
CA ASN A 722 -1.46 -17.92 -43.31
C ASN A 722 -1.20 -19.05 -44.30
N TYR A 723 -0.11 -19.81 -44.10
CA TYR A 723 0.19 -20.99 -44.90
C TYR A 723 -0.82 -22.13 -44.64
N ILE A 724 -1.19 -22.39 -43.39
CA ILE A 724 -2.26 -23.32 -42.99
C ILE A 724 -3.57 -22.97 -43.69
N ASN A 725 -3.98 -21.71 -43.67
CA ASN A 725 -5.21 -21.26 -44.34
C ASN A 725 -5.17 -21.54 -45.86
N THR A 726 -4.00 -21.41 -46.48
CA THR A 726 -3.81 -21.72 -47.90
C THR A 726 -3.88 -23.22 -48.17
N LEU A 727 -3.27 -24.01 -47.28
CA LEU A 727 -3.29 -25.48 -47.34
C LEU A 727 -4.71 -26.03 -47.15
N GLN A 728 -5.44 -25.56 -46.13
CA GLN A 728 -6.83 -25.95 -45.85
C GLN A 728 -7.73 -25.72 -47.07
N LYS A 729 -7.68 -24.52 -47.68
CA LYS A 729 -8.44 -24.24 -48.92
C LYS A 729 -8.10 -25.19 -50.06
N ARG A 730 -6.83 -25.58 -50.22
CA ARG A 730 -6.41 -26.55 -51.23
C ARG A 730 -6.91 -27.96 -50.91
N PHE A 731 -6.92 -28.35 -49.63
CA PHE A 731 -7.46 -29.64 -49.20
C PHE A 731 -8.96 -29.71 -49.43
N ASP A 732 -9.72 -28.69 -49.04
CA ASP A 732 -11.17 -28.66 -49.26
C ASP A 732 -11.51 -28.73 -50.76
N ALA A 733 -10.78 -27.99 -51.61
CA ALA A 733 -10.95 -28.05 -53.06
C ALA A 733 -10.60 -29.42 -53.65
N THR A 734 -9.56 -30.08 -53.11
CA THR A 734 -9.13 -31.41 -53.55
C THR A 734 -10.16 -32.47 -53.13
N GLU A 735 -10.65 -32.41 -51.89
CA GLU A 735 -11.70 -33.27 -51.38
C GLU A 735 -12.97 -33.15 -52.22
N GLN A 736 -13.44 -31.92 -52.48
CA GLN A 736 -14.59 -31.67 -53.35
C GLN A 736 -14.39 -32.23 -54.77
N ARG A 737 -13.18 -32.06 -55.34
CA ARG A 737 -12.85 -32.62 -56.67
C ARG A 737 -12.87 -34.14 -56.67
N LEU A 738 -12.32 -34.77 -55.63
CA LEU A 738 -12.35 -36.23 -55.49
C LEU A 738 -13.79 -36.73 -55.38
N TRP A 739 -14.59 -36.15 -54.48
CA TRP A 739 -16.03 -36.47 -54.38
C TRP A 739 -16.75 -36.30 -55.72
N LYS A 740 -16.52 -35.21 -56.45
CA LYS A 740 -17.11 -35.00 -57.78
C LYS A 740 -16.67 -36.06 -58.79
N THR A 741 -15.41 -36.45 -58.78
CA THR A 741 -14.86 -37.47 -59.70
C THR A 741 -15.43 -38.84 -59.40
N PHE A 742 -15.45 -39.23 -58.12
CA PHE A 742 -16.01 -40.52 -57.70
C PHE A 742 -17.53 -40.61 -57.92
N ASN A 743 -18.29 -39.55 -57.65
CA ASN A 743 -19.73 -39.50 -57.94
C ASN A 743 -20.00 -39.62 -59.45
N ASN A 744 -19.19 -38.97 -60.29
CA ASN A 744 -19.31 -39.09 -61.75
C ASN A 744 -18.97 -40.51 -62.25
N MET A 745 -17.91 -41.12 -61.72
CA MET A 745 -17.54 -42.50 -62.04
C MET A 745 -18.63 -43.48 -61.63
N GLU A 746 -19.22 -43.32 -60.44
CA GLU A 746 -20.32 -44.16 -59.98
C GLU A 746 -21.56 -44.01 -60.86
N LYS A 747 -21.89 -42.78 -61.27
CA LYS A 747 -22.97 -42.53 -62.23
C LYS A 747 -22.71 -43.22 -63.56
N SER A 748 -21.49 -43.15 -64.10
CA SER A 748 -21.10 -43.83 -65.33
C SER A 748 -21.11 -45.35 -65.19
N MET A 749 -20.65 -45.89 -64.05
CA MET A 749 -20.72 -47.33 -63.76
C MET A 749 -22.16 -47.82 -63.61
N GLY A 750 -23.05 -47.01 -63.05
CA GLY A 750 -24.49 -47.30 -63.04
C GLY A 750 -25.10 -47.36 -64.42
N GLN A 751 -24.73 -46.41 -65.29
CA GLN A 751 -25.15 -46.44 -66.70
C GLN A 751 -24.62 -47.67 -67.45
N LEU A 752 -23.35 -48.05 -67.23
CA LEU A 752 -22.74 -49.24 -67.81
C LEU A 752 -23.36 -50.54 -67.27
N GLY A 753 -23.65 -50.61 -65.98
CA GLY A 753 -24.35 -51.74 -65.37
C GLY A 753 -25.76 -51.92 -65.94
N ASN A 754 -26.48 -50.80 -66.16
CA ASN A 754 -27.78 -50.81 -66.81
C ASN A 754 -27.70 -51.24 -68.28
N GLN A 755 -26.69 -50.79 -69.03
CA GLN A 755 -26.45 -51.22 -70.43
C GLN A 755 -26.05 -52.70 -70.53
N ALA A 756 -25.21 -53.19 -69.61
CA ALA A 756 -24.83 -54.59 -69.54
C ALA A 756 -26.03 -55.49 -69.18
N SER A 757 -26.89 -55.03 -68.26
CA SER A 757 -28.14 -55.72 -67.92
C SER A 757 -29.13 -55.74 -69.09
N MET A 758 -29.22 -54.64 -69.85
CA MET A 758 -30.00 -54.57 -71.10
C MET A 758 -29.43 -55.55 -72.15
N LEU A 759 -28.12 -55.60 -72.37
CA LEU A 759 -27.48 -56.54 -73.30
C LEU A 759 -27.66 -58.01 -72.88
N GLN A 760 -27.58 -58.32 -71.58
CA GLN A 760 -27.88 -59.67 -71.07
C GLN A 760 -29.35 -60.05 -71.27
N SER A 761 -30.29 -59.11 -71.12
CA SER A 761 -31.70 -59.35 -71.41
C SER A 761 -31.98 -59.56 -72.91
N MET A 762 -31.11 -59.05 -73.79
CA MET A 762 -31.20 -59.25 -75.24
C MET A 762 -30.50 -60.53 -75.73
N GLY A 763 -29.64 -61.16 -74.91
CA GLY A 763 -28.94 -62.42 -75.22
C GLY A 763 -29.63 -63.68 -74.69
N MET A 764 -30.77 -63.55 -74.02
CA MET A 764 -31.61 -64.64 -73.47
C MET A 764 -32.99 -64.67 -74.18
N GLY A 765 -33.01 -64.38 -75.48
CA GLY A 765 -34.20 -64.40 -76.33
C GLY A 765 -34.05 -65.37 -77.49
#